data_AF-A0A182MYW2-F1
#
_entry.id   AF-A0A182MYW2-F1
#
_cell.length_a   1.000
_cell.length_b   1.000
_cell.length_c   1.000
_cell.angle_alpha   90.00
_cell.angle_beta   90.00
_cell.angle_gamma   90.00
#
_symmetry.space_group_name_H-M   'P 1'
#
loop_
_entity.id
_entity.type
_entity.pdbx_description
1 polymer ?
#
loop_
_entity_poly.entity_id
_entity_poly.type
_entity_poly.pdbx_seq_one_letter_code
_entity_poly.pdbx_strand_id
1 'polypeptide(L)'
;MAVETTNFLEWAAGQGVSFWEVMARNFTHQGPFGPNEISKSAQLTRSQNRLDLLLTPTQFGLLSGLVLFLFLRHKITRWREEYSHLKLTSKADLRRTAYTFLTFLEFIVLSPLLLTIFVTFQLYRTVISIILQRRYGKHFKGLLDGADVVWAIEDQNSRGMINIMANAEEPFTSWTSVDGSMSADILLTLRKRISSRLMRNYQPHPKMFWKRNVELGYYFWSDQSELTVEDYIRYMDTIPLADNQHSIDERRLRTLLSNINNRQLPAEHTSSWEVLVGRQPVYDATRNVLKYPILFRIHHSLGDGVALMRLLLEAIVDKEVPSRWKHLSKLKVMNIDYILEQKTADDHHLILTGTRLQRVWKRIPSSKDLAAQWDRLKRILWTIYTAPAFFNDISRRQTDNNCIHASQMTNEKVLSWINEDYTSETRWVEIIKRTKRLLPGTRFSDIFLTALSSSLEAYFTRQTGNPPKTLTVVLPARIEKESTHLKLHNRFSVALQTLPITPGIQIDDANRHYALMNRILAVKRYSDSLRSSSDYMINFWIMSKMTCLFPEVILRKFLKSVHSTLAISNLPGPQQRPRIHGRELTNLSFFIPNLGTTAVGITLLTYGGKLQLGVLADRAVIQSEDEAHTILQGTIEEIERMGQLLDEA
;
A
#
# COMPACT_ATOMS: atom_id res chain seq x y z
N MET A 1 18.01 1.46 56.78
CA MET A 1 17.46 0.09 56.74
C MET A 1 17.20 -0.25 55.29
N ALA A 2 18.10 -1.01 54.67
CA ALA A 2 17.96 -1.51 53.31
C ALA A 2 17.07 -2.76 53.33
N VAL A 3 16.13 -2.86 52.40
CA VAL A 3 15.31 -4.06 52.18
C VAL A 3 15.74 -4.63 50.83
N GLU A 4 16.40 -5.78 50.88
CA GLU A 4 16.81 -6.55 49.71
C GLU A 4 15.58 -7.21 49.07
N THR A 5 15.36 -6.94 47.78
CA THR A 5 14.41 -7.69 46.96
C THR A 5 15.15 -8.84 46.28
N THR A 6 15.03 -10.04 46.85
CA THR A 6 15.57 -11.27 46.25
C THR A 6 14.77 -11.63 45.01
N ASN A 7 15.46 -11.71 43.87
CA ASN A 7 14.94 -12.20 42.60
C ASN A 7 14.63 -13.71 42.71
N PHE A 8 13.51 -14.17 42.16
CA PHE A 8 13.13 -15.58 42.09
C PHE A 8 14.23 -16.49 41.48
N LEU A 9 15.06 -15.92 40.59
CA LEU A 9 16.20 -16.62 39.97
C LEU A 9 17.40 -16.79 40.91
N GLU A 10 17.55 -15.97 41.95
CA GLU A 10 18.62 -16.11 42.96
C GLU A 10 18.28 -17.17 44.02
N TRP A 11 16.99 -17.34 44.35
CA TRP A 11 16.54 -18.46 45.20
C TRP A 11 16.80 -19.82 44.54
N ALA A 12 16.56 -19.92 43.23
CA ALA A 12 16.74 -21.16 42.47
C ALA A 12 18.22 -21.57 42.27
N ALA A 13 19.16 -20.64 42.42
CA ALA A 13 20.60 -20.91 42.29
C ALA A 13 21.24 -21.44 43.59
N GLY A 14 20.61 -21.27 44.75
CA GLY A 14 21.16 -21.59 46.07
C GLY A 14 20.97 -23.04 46.56
N GLN A 15 20.15 -23.84 45.88
CA GLN A 15 19.92 -25.25 46.21
C GLN A 15 20.41 -26.08 45.03
N GLY A 16 21.68 -26.50 45.08
CA GLY A 16 22.38 -27.19 43.98
C GLY A 16 21.84 -28.57 43.61
N VAL A 17 20.62 -28.62 43.07
CA VAL A 17 19.98 -29.82 42.49
C VAL A 17 19.22 -29.39 41.24
N SER A 18 19.45 -30.11 40.13
CA SER A 18 18.86 -29.82 38.82
C SER A 18 17.33 -30.02 38.84
N PHE A 19 16.57 -29.03 38.34
CA PHE A 19 15.11 -29.10 38.14
C PHE A 19 14.66 -30.35 37.36
N TRP A 20 15.51 -30.87 36.48
CA TRP A 20 15.24 -32.08 35.69
C TRP A 20 15.35 -33.38 36.51
N GLU A 21 16.10 -33.36 37.60
CA GLU A 21 16.32 -34.51 38.49
C GLU A 21 15.11 -34.78 39.41
N VAL A 22 14.39 -33.71 39.80
CA VAL A 22 13.15 -33.80 40.58
C VAL A 22 11.98 -34.30 39.73
N MET A 23 11.91 -33.86 38.46
CA MET A 23 10.87 -34.30 37.51
C MET A 23 11.05 -35.75 37.06
N ALA A 24 12.29 -36.25 36.99
CA ALA A 24 12.58 -37.63 36.59
C ALA A 24 12.20 -38.67 37.67
N ARG A 25 12.19 -38.31 38.95
CA ARG A 25 11.86 -39.22 40.07
C ARG A 25 10.38 -39.56 40.19
N ASN A 26 9.47 -38.77 39.60
CA ASN A 26 8.03 -38.96 39.76
C ASN A 26 7.37 -39.93 38.76
N PHE A 27 8.11 -40.54 37.83
CA PHE A 27 7.51 -41.38 36.78
C PHE A 27 8.04 -42.80 36.65
N THR A 28 8.80 -43.30 37.62
CA THR A 28 9.26 -44.70 37.59
C THR A 28 9.16 -45.37 38.95
N HIS A 29 8.09 -46.14 39.19
CA HIS A 29 8.18 -47.48 39.81
C HIS A 29 6.89 -48.31 39.64
N GLN A 30 7.11 -49.61 39.44
CA GLN A 30 6.15 -50.69 39.17
C GLN A 30 5.63 -51.38 40.44
N GLY A 31 4.45 -52.03 40.37
CA GLY A 31 4.14 -53.26 41.15
C GLY A 31 2.72 -53.37 41.73
N PRO A 32 2.22 -54.61 42.02
CA PRO A 32 1.04 -55.18 41.35
C PRO A 32 -0.08 -55.66 42.31
N PHE A 33 -1.34 -55.82 41.85
CA PHE A 33 -2.34 -56.77 42.43
C PHE A 33 -3.48 -57.08 41.42
N GLY A 34 -3.80 -58.38 41.25
CA GLY A 34 -4.84 -58.94 40.34
C GLY A 34 -6.28 -58.93 40.90
N PRO A 35 -7.26 -59.78 40.45
CA PRO A 35 -7.09 -61.12 39.85
C PRO A 35 -7.90 -61.49 38.56
N ASN A 36 -7.36 -62.52 37.88
CA ASN A 36 -7.89 -63.66 37.10
C ASN A 36 -8.93 -63.60 35.95
N GLU A 37 -8.43 -64.09 34.79
CA GLU A 37 -8.92 -65.10 33.81
C GLU A 37 -10.42 -65.29 33.50
N ILE A 38 -10.73 -65.36 32.19
CA ILE A 38 -11.36 -66.53 31.51
C ILE A 38 -11.09 -66.48 29.99
N SER A 39 -10.97 -67.68 29.43
CA SER A 39 -10.45 -68.10 28.13
C SER A 39 -11.35 -67.92 26.89
N LYS A 40 -10.70 -68.11 25.73
CA LYS A 40 -11.15 -68.76 24.46
C LYS A 40 -11.64 -67.89 23.28
N SER A 41 -10.72 -67.81 22.32
CA SER A 41 -10.88 -68.07 20.87
C SER A 41 -12.01 -67.38 20.10
N ALA A 42 -11.62 -66.41 19.26
CA ALA A 42 -12.16 -66.29 17.91
C ALA A 42 -11.08 -65.70 16.99
N GLN A 43 -10.59 -66.53 16.06
CA GLN A 43 -9.82 -66.08 14.92
C GLN A 43 -10.70 -65.14 14.07
N LEU A 44 -10.20 -63.93 13.83
CA LEU A 44 -10.61 -63.08 12.73
C LEU A 44 -9.37 -62.34 12.24
N THR A 45 -8.70 -62.95 11.27
CA THR A 45 -7.67 -62.35 10.43
C THR A 45 -8.27 -61.13 9.73
N ARG A 46 -7.96 -59.94 10.23
CA ARG A 46 -8.27 -58.67 9.58
C ARG A 46 -6.98 -58.03 9.08
N SER A 47 -6.91 -57.88 7.77
CA SER A 47 -5.81 -57.32 7.00
C SER A 47 -5.19 -56.08 7.63
N GLN A 48 -3.86 -56.09 7.74
CA GLN A 48 -3.04 -54.89 7.89
C GLN A 48 -3.37 -53.91 6.76
N ASN A 49 -3.93 -52.77 7.12
CA ASN A 49 -3.85 -51.52 6.36
C ASN A 49 -4.03 -50.39 7.38
N ARG A 50 -2.93 -50.05 8.07
CA ARG A 50 -2.79 -48.75 8.74
C ARG A 50 -1.74 -47.96 7.99
N LEU A 51 -2.11 -46.74 7.62
CA LEU A 51 -1.26 -45.73 7.01
C LEU A 51 -0.12 -45.35 7.97
N ASP A 52 1.05 -45.94 7.76
CA ASP A 52 2.32 -45.33 8.17
C ASP A 52 2.68 -44.25 7.15
N LEU A 53 2.10 -43.05 7.31
CA LEU A 53 2.31 -41.91 6.41
C LEU A 53 2.95 -40.72 7.14
N LEU A 54 3.92 -40.98 8.01
CA LEU A 54 4.82 -39.97 8.56
C LEU A 54 6.25 -40.43 8.32
N LEU A 55 6.97 -39.70 7.46
CA LEU A 55 8.40 -39.92 7.22
C LEU A 55 9.15 -39.73 8.53
N THR A 56 10.07 -40.64 8.84
CA THR A 56 10.99 -40.44 9.96
C THR A 56 11.86 -39.19 9.71
N PRO A 57 12.43 -38.53 10.74
CA PRO A 57 13.33 -37.39 10.56
C PRO A 57 14.49 -37.67 9.60
N THR A 58 14.99 -38.91 9.56
CA THR A 58 16.01 -39.37 8.62
C THR A 58 15.49 -39.49 7.19
N GLN A 59 14.28 -40.00 6.99
CA GLN A 59 13.62 -40.05 5.68
C GLN A 59 13.26 -38.64 5.18
N PHE A 60 12.88 -37.73 6.06
CA PHE A 60 12.66 -36.31 5.74
C PHE A 60 13.98 -35.60 5.40
N GLY A 61 15.06 -35.89 6.12
CA GLY A 61 16.42 -35.42 5.81
C GLY A 61 16.92 -35.93 4.45
N LEU A 62 16.67 -37.20 4.13
CA LEU A 62 16.98 -37.79 2.82
C LEU A 62 16.12 -37.21 1.71
N LEU A 63 14.82 -37.02 1.94
CA LEU A 63 13.90 -36.44 0.95
C LEU A 63 14.26 -34.98 0.67
N SER A 64 14.52 -34.18 1.71
CA SER A 64 14.95 -32.79 1.57
C SER A 64 16.34 -32.68 0.93
N GLY A 65 17.28 -33.57 1.27
CA GLY A 65 18.59 -33.67 0.64
C GLY A 65 18.51 -34.09 -0.84
N LEU A 66 17.64 -35.04 -1.18
CA LEU A 66 17.40 -35.49 -2.56
C LEU A 66 16.72 -34.39 -3.38
N VAL A 67 15.73 -33.69 -2.81
CA VAL A 67 15.07 -32.55 -3.45
C VAL A 67 16.08 -31.42 -3.66
N LEU A 68 16.94 -31.13 -2.68
CA LEU A 68 18.02 -30.15 -2.81
C LEU A 68 19.04 -30.57 -3.88
N PHE A 69 19.43 -31.85 -3.91
CA PHE A 69 20.34 -32.39 -4.92
C PHE A 69 19.74 -32.36 -6.33
N LEU A 70 18.47 -32.74 -6.49
CA LEU A 70 17.76 -32.68 -7.77
C LEU A 70 17.54 -31.23 -8.21
N PHE A 71 17.29 -30.32 -7.26
CA PHE A 71 17.19 -28.89 -7.52
C PHE A 71 18.53 -28.30 -7.95
N LEU A 72 19.63 -28.61 -7.25
CA LEU A 72 20.99 -28.21 -7.63
C LEU A 72 21.38 -28.81 -8.97
N ARG A 73 21.11 -30.10 -9.20
CA ARG A 73 21.39 -30.78 -10.46
C ARG A 73 20.62 -30.15 -11.61
N HIS A 74 19.32 -29.89 -11.42
CA HIS A 74 18.48 -29.19 -12.41
C HIS A 74 18.99 -27.77 -12.66
N LYS A 75 19.37 -27.03 -11.61
CA LYS A 75 20.01 -25.72 -11.72
C LYS A 75 21.32 -25.80 -12.48
N ILE A 76 22.19 -26.79 -12.24
CA ILE A 76 23.48 -26.96 -12.91
C ILE A 76 23.29 -27.36 -14.38
N THR A 77 22.35 -28.26 -14.68
CA THR A 77 22.04 -28.63 -16.09
C THR A 77 21.39 -27.47 -16.83
N ARG A 78 20.49 -26.72 -16.19
CA ARG A 78 19.86 -25.54 -16.78
C ARG A 78 20.82 -24.36 -16.88
N TRP A 79 21.77 -24.22 -15.94
CA TRP A 79 22.91 -23.32 -16.03
C TRP A 79 23.79 -23.71 -17.22
N ARG A 80 24.00 -25.00 -17.48
CA ARG A 80 24.74 -25.47 -18.66
C ARG A 80 24.01 -25.22 -19.98
N GLU A 81 22.68 -25.35 -20.00
CA GLU A 81 21.82 -25.15 -21.19
C GLU A 81 21.50 -23.67 -21.48
N GLU A 82 21.30 -22.84 -20.45
CA GLU A 82 21.08 -21.39 -20.61
C GLU A 82 22.39 -20.64 -20.94
N TYR A 83 23.57 -21.20 -20.60
CA TYR A 83 24.87 -20.59 -20.87
C TYR A 83 25.43 -20.86 -22.27
N SER A 84 24.92 -21.84 -23.03
CA SER A 84 25.35 -22.03 -24.43
C SER A 84 24.80 -20.96 -25.37
N HIS A 85 23.78 -20.19 -24.96
CA HIS A 85 23.06 -19.25 -25.82
C HIS A 85 23.02 -17.79 -25.33
N LEU A 86 23.62 -17.44 -24.19
CA LEU A 86 23.64 -16.07 -23.66
C LEU A 86 25.07 -15.56 -23.47
N LYS A 87 25.48 -14.62 -24.32
CA LYS A 87 26.69 -13.79 -24.12
C LYS A 87 26.55 -13.02 -22.80
N LEU A 88 27.24 -13.47 -21.76
CA LEU A 88 27.37 -12.74 -20.49
C LEU A 88 28.05 -11.39 -20.71
N THR A 89 27.37 -10.33 -20.33
CA THR A 89 27.86 -8.95 -20.40
C THR A 89 28.06 -8.40 -18.98
N SER A 90 29.26 -8.63 -18.43
CA SER A 90 29.88 -7.98 -17.24
C SER A 90 30.09 -8.80 -15.95
N LYS A 91 31.18 -8.50 -15.23
CA LYS A 91 31.58 -9.09 -13.93
C LYS A 91 30.61 -8.76 -12.78
N ALA A 92 29.75 -7.75 -12.93
CA ALA A 92 28.86 -7.27 -11.87
C ALA A 92 27.71 -8.26 -11.58
N ASP A 93 27.15 -8.89 -12.62
CA ASP A 93 26.04 -9.84 -12.48
C ASP A 93 26.46 -11.14 -11.79
N LEU A 94 27.69 -11.57 -12.03
CA LEU A 94 28.26 -12.75 -11.36
C LEU A 94 28.39 -12.50 -9.84
N ARG A 95 28.87 -11.32 -9.44
CA ARG A 95 28.98 -10.94 -8.03
C ARG A 95 27.61 -10.90 -7.36
N ARG A 96 26.60 -10.31 -8.01
CA ARG A 96 25.22 -10.24 -7.49
C ARG A 96 24.61 -11.63 -7.32
N THR A 97 24.84 -12.51 -8.27
CA THR A 97 24.35 -13.91 -8.22
C THR A 97 25.01 -14.67 -7.07
N ALA A 98 26.33 -14.56 -6.92
CA ALA A 98 27.07 -15.18 -5.83
C ALA A 98 26.62 -14.65 -4.45
N TYR A 99 26.44 -13.33 -4.32
CA TYR A 99 25.93 -12.71 -3.09
C TYR A 99 24.53 -13.20 -2.72
N THR A 100 23.62 -13.29 -3.70
CA THR A 100 22.27 -13.83 -3.49
C THR A 100 22.32 -15.29 -3.03
N PHE A 101 23.21 -16.09 -3.61
CA PHE A 101 23.39 -17.49 -3.23
C PHE A 101 23.92 -17.64 -1.80
N LEU A 102 24.93 -16.86 -1.42
CA LEU A 102 25.53 -16.91 -0.08
C LEU A 102 24.55 -16.49 1.01
N THR A 103 23.82 -15.39 0.80
CA THR A 103 22.78 -14.92 1.74
C THR A 103 21.62 -15.92 1.86
N PHE A 104 21.29 -16.63 0.77
CA PHE A 104 20.30 -17.70 0.82
C PHE A 104 20.79 -18.92 1.62
N LEU A 105 22.06 -19.28 1.53
CA LEU A 105 22.64 -20.37 2.33
C LEU A 105 22.61 -20.03 3.83
N GLU A 106 22.97 -18.80 4.18
CA GLU A 106 22.85 -18.28 5.56
C GLU A 106 21.41 -18.36 6.07
N PHE A 107 20.44 -17.96 5.24
CA PHE A 107 19.02 -18.08 5.57
C PHE A 107 18.56 -19.52 5.83
N ILE A 108 19.04 -20.50 5.03
CA ILE A 108 18.72 -21.91 5.27
C ILE A 108 19.18 -22.35 6.66
N VAL A 109 20.39 -21.96 7.06
CA VAL A 109 20.95 -22.29 8.38
C VAL A 109 20.13 -21.65 9.51
N LEU A 110 19.67 -20.41 9.34
CA LEU A 110 18.85 -19.69 10.31
C LEU A 110 17.36 -20.10 10.30
N SER A 111 16.90 -20.77 9.25
CA SER A 111 15.47 -21.05 9.03
C SER A 111 14.77 -21.84 10.16
N PRO A 112 15.39 -22.83 10.85
CA PRO A 112 14.73 -23.54 11.95
C PRO A 112 14.41 -22.62 13.14
N LEU A 113 15.31 -21.69 13.44
CA LEU A 113 15.11 -20.69 14.50
C LEU A 113 13.99 -19.70 14.11
N LEU A 114 14.04 -19.17 12.88
CA LEU A 114 13.01 -18.26 12.37
C LEU A 114 11.63 -18.91 12.34
N LEU A 115 11.55 -20.20 11.96
CA LEU A 115 10.31 -20.97 11.97
C LEU A 115 9.77 -21.15 13.39
N THR A 116 10.65 -21.44 14.37
CA THR A 116 10.25 -21.57 15.78
C THR A 116 9.67 -20.26 16.32
N ILE A 117 10.31 -19.12 16.01
CA ILE A 117 9.81 -17.78 16.35
C ILE A 117 8.44 -17.54 15.71
N PHE A 118 8.30 -17.85 14.42
CA PHE A 118 7.05 -17.67 13.68
C PHE A 118 5.90 -18.48 14.29
N VAL A 119 6.12 -19.78 14.56
CA VAL A 119 5.11 -20.66 15.17
C VAL A 119 4.73 -20.16 16.57
N THR A 120 5.70 -19.72 17.36
CA THR A 120 5.46 -19.20 18.71
C THR A 120 4.53 -17.98 18.69
N PHE A 121 4.81 -16.99 17.85
CA PHE A 121 3.93 -15.82 17.72
C PHE A 121 2.59 -16.16 17.09
N GLN A 122 2.52 -17.17 16.21
CA GLN A 122 1.25 -17.61 15.63
C GLN A 122 0.35 -18.26 16.69
N LEU A 123 0.94 -19.06 17.57
CA LEU A 123 0.24 -19.62 18.73
C LEU A 123 -0.21 -18.50 19.68
N TYR A 124 0.67 -17.56 20.01
CA TYR A 124 0.34 -16.41 20.85
C TYR A 124 -0.83 -15.60 20.26
N ARG A 125 -0.75 -15.23 18.98
CA ARG A 125 -1.83 -14.53 18.27
C ARG A 125 -3.16 -15.31 18.31
N THR A 126 -3.11 -16.63 18.18
CA THR A 126 -4.30 -17.49 18.26
C THR A 126 -4.92 -17.43 19.65
N VAL A 127 -4.09 -17.52 20.70
CA VAL A 127 -4.54 -17.38 22.10
C VAL A 127 -5.17 -16.01 22.33
N ILE A 128 -4.54 -14.93 21.88
CA ILE A 128 -5.09 -13.57 21.99
C ILE A 128 -6.43 -13.45 21.27
N SER A 129 -6.56 -14.00 20.05
CA SER A 129 -7.83 -14.01 19.33
C SER A 129 -8.94 -14.68 20.11
N ILE A 130 -8.66 -15.80 20.81
CA ILE A 130 -9.64 -16.50 21.64
C ILE A 130 -10.01 -15.65 22.87
N ILE A 131 -9.02 -15.01 23.52
CA ILE A 131 -9.26 -14.14 24.68
C ILE A 131 -10.15 -12.95 24.29
N LEU A 132 -9.84 -12.27 23.19
CA LEU A 132 -10.63 -11.13 22.71
C LEU A 132 -12.03 -11.56 22.28
N GLN A 133 -12.16 -12.72 21.62
CA GLN A 133 -13.47 -13.27 21.27
C GLN A 133 -14.32 -13.56 22.52
N ARG A 134 -13.72 -14.05 23.61
CA ARG A 134 -14.44 -14.26 24.88
C ARG A 134 -14.83 -12.94 25.56
N ARG A 135 -13.96 -11.93 25.51
CA ARG A 135 -14.19 -10.63 26.16
C ARG A 135 -15.26 -9.79 25.46
N TYR A 136 -15.20 -9.69 24.13
CA TYR A 136 -16.11 -8.85 23.33
C TYR A 136 -17.27 -9.65 22.73
N GLY A 137 -17.26 -10.98 22.80
CA GLY A 137 -18.34 -11.84 22.32
C GLY A 137 -18.66 -11.60 20.84
N LYS A 138 -19.94 -11.36 20.53
CA LYS A 138 -20.43 -11.08 19.17
C LYS A 138 -19.87 -9.78 18.57
N HIS A 139 -19.36 -8.89 19.41
CA HIS A 139 -18.84 -7.60 18.98
C HIS A 139 -17.42 -7.69 18.41
N PHE A 140 -16.69 -8.77 18.70
CA PHE A 140 -15.39 -9.04 18.07
C PHE A 140 -15.58 -9.43 16.60
N LYS A 141 -15.00 -8.66 15.68
CA LYS A 141 -15.07 -8.90 14.23
C LYS A 141 -13.78 -9.47 13.63
N GLY A 142 -12.84 -9.85 14.49
CA GLY A 142 -11.56 -10.43 14.10
C GLY A 142 -10.40 -9.48 14.32
N LEU A 143 -9.20 -10.07 14.39
CA LEU A 143 -7.95 -9.31 14.36
C LEU A 143 -7.80 -8.59 13.01
N LEU A 144 -7.09 -7.45 13.00
CA LEU A 144 -6.77 -6.76 11.76
C LEU A 144 -5.91 -7.65 10.84
N ASP A 145 -6.14 -7.50 9.53
CA ASP A 145 -5.28 -8.09 8.51
C ASP A 145 -3.90 -7.42 8.53
N GLY A 146 -2.85 -8.14 8.10
CA GLY A 146 -1.48 -7.62 8.17
C GLY A 146 -1.31 -6.24 7.54
N ALA A 147 -1.86 -6.05 6.34
CA ALA A 147 -1.69 -4.80 5.63
C ALA A 147 -2.49 -3.66 6.29
N ASP A 148 -3.57 -3.97 7.01
CA ASP A 148 -4.31 -3.01 7.81
C ASP A 148 -3.53 -2.64 9.08
N VAL A 149 -2.82 -3.60 9.69
CA VAL A 149 -1.95 -3.37 10.87
C VAL A 149 -0.82 -2.40 10.57
N VAL A 150 -0.21 -2.46 9.37
CA VAL A 150 0.83 -1.50 8.95
C VAL A 150 0.37 -0.07 9.12
N TRP A 151 -0.89 0.20 8.78
CA TRP A 151 -1.48 1.54 8.86
C TRP A 151 -2.13 1.85 10.20
N ALA A 152 -2.50 0.84 10.98
CA ALA A 152 -3.04 1.02 12.33
C ALA A 152 -1.94 1.38 13.34
N ILE A 153 -0.68 1.02 13.04
CA ILE A 153 0.47 1.42 13.84
C ILE A 153 0.82 2.86 13.49
N GLU A 154 0.24 3.77 14.27
CA GLU A 154 0.42 5.20 14.12
C GLU A 154 1.24 5.77 15.25
N ASP A 155 2.12 6.72 14.93
CA ASP A 155 2.64 7.68 15.89
C ASP A 155 1.79 8.96 15.77
N GLN A 156 1.74 9.82 16.80
CA GLN A 156 0.93 11.05 16.77
C GLN A 156 1.22 11.91 15.52
N ASN A 157 2.48 11.88 15.08
CA ASN A 157 3.04 12.67 13.99
C ASN A 157 2.84 11.99 12.62
N SER A 158 2.29 10.77 12.56
CA SER A 158 2.23 9.94 11.36
C SER A 158 0.98 9.06 11.36
N ARG A 159 -0.19 9.70 11.30
CA ARG A 159 -1.47 8.99 11.20
C ARG A 159 -1.67 8.43 9.80
N GLY A 160 -2.25 7.24 9.70
CA GLY A 160 -2.63 6.54 8.48
C GLY A 160 -3.83 7.18 7.77
N MET A 161 -3.93 8.51 7.75
CA MET A 161 -5.04 9.24 7.14
C MET A 161 -4.82 9.50 5.65
N ILE A 162 -5.80 9.06 4.84
CA ILE A 162 -5.97 9.50 3.45
C ILE A 162 -7.04 10.59 3.43
N ASN A 163 -6.75 11.71 2.79
CA ASN A 163 -7.78 12.70 2.49
C ASN A 163 -8.02 12.77 1.00
N ILE A 164 -9.29 12.84 0.59
CA ILE A 164 -9.72 13.00 -0.79
C ILE A 164 -10.59 14.25 -0.83
N MET A 165 -10.13 15.27 -1.54
CA MET A 165 -10.86 16.49 -1.78
C MET A 165 -11.53 16.41 -3.15
N ALA A 166 -12.79 16.84 -3.24
CA ALA A 166 -13.49 17.10 -4.49
C ALA A 166 -14.28 18.41 -4.36
N ASN A 167 -14.57 19.06 -5.48
CA ASN A 167 -15.41 20.25 -5.50
C ASN A 167 -16.75 19.94 -6.17
N ALA A 168 -17.83 20.45 -5.59
CA ALA A 168 -19.11 20.57 -6.29
C ALA A 168 -19.22 22.00 -6.85
N GLU A 169 -19.55 22.11 -8.13
CA GLU A 169 -19.62 23.40 -8.82
C GLU A 169 -21.06 23.89 -8.98
N GLU A 170 -21.23 25.21 -8.90
CA GLU A 170 -22.47 25.93 -9.18
C GLU A 170 -22.16 27.20 -9.99
N PRO A 171 -22.92 27.51 -11.07
CA PRO A 171 -22.76 28.76 -11.81
C PRO A 171 -22.99 29.98 -10.91
N PHE A 172 -22.09 30.97 -10.98
CA PHE A 172 -22.23 32.19 -10.20
C PHE A 172 -23.13 33.21 -10.92
N THR A 173 -24.15 33.72 -10.22
CA THR A 173 -25.06 34.76 -10.72
C THR A 173 -24.98 36.04 -9.88
N SER A 174 -25.17 35.93 -8.57
CA SER A 174 -25.04 37.04 -7.61
C SER A 174 -24.68 36.50 -6.22
N TRP A 175 -24.01 37.31 -5.39
CA TRP A 175 -23.80 36.97 -3.98
C TRP A 175 -25.10 36.93 -3.17
N THR A 176 -26.15 37.64 -3.61
CA THR A 176 -27.46 37.62 -2.97
C THR A 176 -28.19 36.28 -3.11
N SER A 177 -27.83 35.46 -4.10
CA SER A 177 -28.39 34.12 -4.27
C SER A 177 -27.63 33.04 -3.50
N VAL A 178 -26.49 33.38 -2.88
CA VAL A 178 -25.68 32.44 -2.10
C VAL A 178 -26.21 32.41 -0.67
N ASP A 179 -27.21 31.58 -0.41
CA ASP A 179 -27.87 31.42 0.89
C ASP A 179 -27.37 30.20 1.70
N GLY A 180 -26.39 29.47 1.16
CA GLY A 180 -25.86 28.25 1.76
C GLY A 180 -26.72 26.99 1.52
N SER A 181 -27.82 27.10 0.76
CA SER A 181 -28.66 25.97 0.36
C SER A 181 -27.87 24.87 -0.33
N MET A 182 -26.92 25.25 -1.20
CA MET A 182 -26.06 24.32 -1.93
C MET A 182 -25.25 23.40 -1.00
N SER A 183 -24.56 23.94 0.01
CA SER A 183 -23.82 23.15 1.01
C SER A 183 -24.76 22.26 1.84
N ALA A 184 -25.93 22.77 2.19
CA ALA A 184 -26.93 22.01 2.94
C ALA A 184 -27.48 20.83 2.13
N ASP A 185 -27.79 21.05 0.85
CA ASP A 185 -28.23 20.02 -0.10
C ASP A 185 -27.19 18.91 -0.25
N ILE A 186 -25.92 19.28 -0.41
CA ILE A 186 -24.82 18.30 -0.51
C ILE A 186 -24.75 17.48 0.77
N LEU A 187 -24.74 18.12 1.94
CA LEU A 187 -24.67 17.45 3.22
C LEU A 187 -25.85 16.48 3.43
N LEU A 188 -27.08 16.94 3.21
CA LEU A 188 -28.29 16.14 3.36
C LEU A 188 -28.34 14.99 2.34
N THR A 189 -27.90 15.23 1.11
CA THR A 189 -27.80 14.19 0.09
C THR A 189 -26.82 13.09 0.51
N LEU A 190 -25.63 13.48 1.00
CA LEU A 190 -24.62 12.54 1.47
C LEU A 190 -25.14 11.72 2.65
N ARG A 191 -25.76 12.36 3.65
CA ARG A 191 -26.37 11.68 4.80
C ARG A 191 -27.44 10.69 4.34
N LYS A 192 -28.41 11.14 3.54
CA LYS A 192 -29.47 10.27 3.01
C LYS A 192 -28.91 9.07 2.22
N ARG A 193 -27.88 9.28 1.40
CA ARG A 193 -27.27 8.19 0.59
C ARG A 193 -26.52 7.19 1.44
N ILE A 194 -25.67 7.65 2.33
CA ILE A 194 -24.90 6.75 3.20
C ILE A 194 -25.86 5.96 4.10
N SER A 195 -26.84 6.62 4.72
CA SER A 195 -27.84 5.92 5.54
C SER A 195 -28.64 4.90 4.73
N SER A 196 -29.12 5.27 3.53
CA SER A 196 -29.96 4.39 2.72
C SER A 196 -29.19 3.29 1.98
N ARG A 197 -27.92 3.46 1.66
CA ARG A 197 -27.12 2.48 0.89
C ARG A 197 -26.18 1.65 1.75
N LEU A 198 -25.62 2.22 2.81
CA LEU A 198 -24.55 1.60 3.60
C LEU A 198 -24.96 1.22 5.02
N MET A 199 -25.90 1.94 5.65
CA MET A 199 -26.30 1.72 7.06
C MET A 199 -27.62 0.93 7.24
N ARG A 200 -28.12 0.26 6.20
CA ARG A 200 -29.30 -0.63 6.31
C ARG A 200 -29.01 -1.86 7.17
N ASN A 201 -30.07 -2.59 7.54
CA ASN A 201 -29.98 -3.89 8.25
C ASN A 201 -29.00 -4.87 7.59
N TYR A 202 -28.87 -4.81 6.26
CA TYR A 202 -27.78 -5.45 5.53
C TYR A 202 -26.75 -4.39 5.12
N GLN A 203 -25.62 -4.34 5.83
CA GLN A 203 -24.51 -3.47 5.49
C GLN A 203 -23.65 -4.18 4.42
N PRO A 204 -23.56 -3.65 3.18
CA PRO A 204 -22.73 -4.28 2.14
C PRO A 204 -21.23 -4.20 2.48
N HIS A 205 -20.84 -3.20 3.26
CA HIS A 205 -19.46 -2.96 3.70
C HIS A 205 -19.41 -2.70 5.21
N PRO A 206 -19.62 -3.72 6.06
CA PRO A 206 -19.75 -3.54 7.50
C PRO A 206 -18.46 -3.01 8.16
N LYS A 207 -17.30 -3.30 7.55
CA LYS A 207 -15.98 -2.81 7.99
C LYS A 207 -15.90 -1.28 8.13
N MET A 208 -16.70 -0.52 7.36
CA MET A 208 -16.75 0.94 7.48
C MET A 208 -17.24 1.43 8.85
N PHE A 209 -18.09 0.65 9.50
CA PHE A 209 -18.74 1.01 10.75
C PHE A 209 -18.10 0.31 11.96
N TRP A 210 -17.02 -0.45 11.73
CA TRP A 210 -16.25 -1.05 12.80
C TRP A 210 -15.24 -0.06 13.37
N LYS A 211 -15.04 -0.13 14.68
CA LYS A 211 -13.97 0.56 15.40
C LYS A 211 -12.69 -0.26 15.37
N ARG A 212 -11.57 0.43 15.16
CA ARG A 212 -10.23 -0.12 15.42
C ARG A 212 -9.92 0.01 16.90
N ASN A 213 -9.55 -1.11 17.52
CA ASN A 213 -9.07 -1.15 18.88
C ASN A 213 -7.73 -1.86 18.95
N VAL A 214 -6.99 -1.64 20.03
CA VAL A 214 -5.76 -2.35 20.35
C VAL A 214 -5.81 -2.86 21.79
N GLU A 215 -5.51 -4.13 21.98
CA GLU A 215 -5.46 -4.74 23.30
C GLU A 215 -4.51 -5.95 23.29
N LEU A 216 -3.80 -6.19 24.39
CA LEU A 216 -2.81 -7.27 24.50
C LEU A 216 -1.75 -7.25 23.37
N GLY A 217 -1.49 -6.05 22.84
CA GLY A 217 -0.55 -5.82 21.74
C GLY A 217 -1.07 -6.15 20.34
N TYR A 218 -2.35 -6.49 20.16
CA TYR A 218 -2.93 -6.76 18.83
C TYR A 218 -4.09 -5.83 18.50
N TYR A 219 -4.13 -5.42 17.25
CA TYR A 219 -5.24 -4.66 16.70
C TYR A 219 -6.39 -5.57 16.29
N PHE A 220 -7.62 -5.15 16.59
CA PHE A 220 -8.83 -5.87 16.19
C PHE A 220 -9.99 -4.93 15.84
N TRP A 221 -10.94 -5.47 15.10
CA TRP A 221 -12.18 -4.81 14.73
C TRP A 221 -13.28 -5.11 15.74
N SER A 222 -14.06 -4.09 16.10
CA SER A 222 -15.32 -4.26 16.83
C SER A 222 -16.47 -3.49 16.19
N ASP A 223 -17.70 -3.96 16.32
CA ASP A 223 -18.89 -3.25 15.81
C ASP A 223 -19.57 -2.34 16.86
N GLN A 224 -18.91 -2.05 17.98
CA GLN A 224 -19.43 -1.18 19.04
C GLN A 224 -19.32 0.30 18.66
N SER A 225 -19.95 0.70 17.57
CA SER A 225 -20.07 2.10 17.17
C SER A 225 -21.41 2.67 17.59
N GLU A 226 -21.38 3.74 18.37
CA GLU A 226 -22.55 4.54 18.74
C GLU A 226 -22.72 5.74 17.79
N LEU A 227 -21.87 5.83 16.75
CA LEU A 227 -21.85 6.96 15.83
C LEU A 227 -23.06 6.93 14.90
N THR A 228 -23.73 8.07 14.81
CA THR A 228 -24.81 8.37 13.87
C THR A 228 -24.24 8.87 12.53
N VAL A 229 -25.09 8.98 11.50
CA VAL A 229 -24.62 9.52 10.20
C VAL A 229 -24.22 10.99 10.32
N GLU A 230 -24.81 11.71 11.27
CA GLU A 230 -24.50 13.09 11.60
C GLU A 230 -23.09 13.25 12.19
N ASP A 231 -22.59 12.24 12.92
CA ASP A 231 -21.23 12.24 13.45
C ASP A 231 -20.19 12.00 12.34
N TYR A 232 -20.53 11.17 11.36
CA TYR A 232 -19.67 10.87 10.22
C TYR A 232 -19.66 11.98 9.17
N ILE A 233 -20.76 12.69 8.98
CA ILE A 233 -20.91 13.68 7.90
C ILE A 233 -21.26 15.04 8.50
N ARG A 234 -20.27 15.94 8.50
CA ARG A 234 -20.32 17.23 9.18
C ARG A 234 -19.95 18.36 8.23
N TYR A 235 -20.18 19.59 8.67
CA TYR A 235 -19.62 20.74 7.98
C TYR A 235 -18.13 20.89 8.31
N MET A 236 -17.35 21.43 7.36
CA MET A 236 -16.03 21.95 7.64
C MET A 236 -16.13 23.22 8.49
N ASP A 237 -15.06 23.53 9.21
CA ASP A 237 -14.95 24.80 9.93
C ASP A 237 -14.98 25.98 8.96
N THR A 238 -15.53 27.09 9.42
CA THR A 238 -15.58 28.34 8.68
C THR A 238 -14.40 29.23 9.02
N ILE A 239 -13.86 29.91 8.02
CA ILE A 239 -12.81 30.91 8.15
C ILE A 239 -13.48 32.28 8.31
N PRO A 240 -13.09 33.12 9.27
CA PRO A 240 -13.60 34.49 9.38
C PRO A 240 -13.38 35.26 8.06
N LEU A 241 -14.45 35.86 7.54
CA LEU A 241 -14.42 36.71 6.35
C LEU A 241 -14.52 38.18 6.78
N ALA A 242 -13.84 39.07 6.05
CA ALA A 242 -14.06 40.51 6.21
C ALA A 242 -15.45 40.90 5.70
N ASP A 243 -15.98 42.04 6.14
CA ASP A 243 -17.38 42.46 5.87
C ASP A 243 -17.80 42.45 4.38
N ASN A 244 -16.84 42.60 3.45
CA ASN A 244 -17.06 42.61 2.00
C ASN A 244 -16.64 41.31 1.29
N GLN A 245 -16.26 40.26 2.02
CA GLN A 245 -15.86 38.97 1.44
C GLN A 245 -16.98 37.94 1.59
N HIS A 246 -17.38 37.33 0.47
CA HIS A 246 -18.42 36.28 0.44
C HIS A 246 -17.87 34.89 0.11
N SER A 247 -16.59 34.79 -0.27
CA SER A 247 -15.90 33.53 -0.57
C SER A 247 -14.52 33.49 0.06
N ILE A 248 -14.02 32.27 0.30
CA ILE A 248 -12.63 32.05 0.67
C ILE A 248 -11.76 31.91 -0.59
N ASP A 249 -10.51 32.34 -0.50
CA ASP A 249 -9.52 32.06 -1.54
C ASP A 249 -8.94 30.63 -1.38
N GLU A 250 -8.30 30.13 -2.44
CA GLU A 250 -7.73 28.78 -2.44
C GLU A 250 -6.57 28.63 -1.43
N ARG A 251 -5.83 29.71 -1.13
CA ARG A 251 -4.71 29.68 -0.19
C ARG A 251 -5.20 29.47 1.25
N ARG A 252 -6.25 30.18 1.65
CA ARG A 252 -6.95 29.98 2.92
C ARG A 252 -7.56 28.59 3.02
N LEU A 253 -8.10 28.06 1.92
CA LEU A 253 -8.60 26.67 1.88
C LEU A 253 -7.47 25.66 2.09
N ARG A 254 -6.28 25.87 1.51
CA ARG A 254 -5.10 25.02 1.78
C ARG A 254 -4.75 25.01 3.26
N THR A 255 -4.63 26.19 3.89
CA THR A 255 -4.34 26.28 5.33
C THR A 255 -5.42 25.60 6.18
N LEU A 256 -6.70 25.75 5.84
CA LEU A 256 -7.79 25.05 6.54
C LEU A 256 -7.65 23.54 6.41
N LEU A 257 -7.40 23.03 5.20
CA LEU A 257 -7.21 21.59 4.99
C LEU A 257 -5.95 21.06 5.69
N SER A 258 -4.89 21.87 5.84
CA SER A 258 -3.65 21.51 6.56
C SER A 258 -4.00 21.27 8.03
N ASN A 259 -4.77 22.19 8.61
CA ASN A 259 -5.25 22.09 9.97
C ASN A 259 -6.19 20.90 10.18
N ILE A 260 -7.09 20.63 9.22
CA ILE A 260 -8.01 19.49 9.29
C ILE A 260 -7.24 18.17 9.22
N ASN A 261 -6.22 18.06 8.39
CA ASN A 261 -5.41 16.84 8.27
C ASN A 261 -4.81 16.39 9.62
N ASN A 262 -4.46 17.34 10.49
CA ASN A 262 -3.87 17.08 11.81
C ASN A 262 -4.90 16.65 12.87
N ARG A 263 -6.18 16.52 12.54
CA ARG A 263 -7.24 16.14 13.49
C ARG A 263 -7.46 14.64 13.54
N GLN A 264 -7.89 14.15 14.69
CA GLN A 264 -8.38 12.78 14.83
C GLN A 264 -9.71 12.58 14.10
N LEU A 265 -10.01 11.32 13.79
CA LEU A 265 -11.34 10.90 13.34
C LEU A 265 -12.32 10.80 14.54
N PRO A 266 -13.64 10.76 14.29
CA PRO A 266 -14.64 10.57 15.35
C PRO A 266 -14.38 9.34 16.25
N ALA A 267 -14.94 9.37 17.47
CA ALA A 267 -14.74 8.37 18.52
C ALA A 267 -13.26 8.16 18.87
N GLU A 268 -12.56 9.24 19.24
CA GLU A 268 -11.15 9.20 19.67
C GLU A 268 -10.24 8.47 18.67
N HIS A 269 -10.44 8.77 17.37
CA HIS A 269 -9.71 8.16 16.26
C HIS A 269 -9.99 6.68 15.97
N THR A 270 -10.86 6.01 16.73
CA THR A 270 -11.18 4.59 16.52
C THR A 270 -12.06 4.35 15.28
N SER A 271 -12.80 5.37 14.82
CA SER A 271 -13.56 5.28 13.57
C SER A 271 -12.62 5.28 12.35
N SER A 272 -13.13 4.82 11.20
CA SER A 272 -12.31 4.63 10.00
C SER A 272 -12.52 5.67 8.90
N TRP A 273 -13.49 6.56 9.04
CA TRP A 273 -13.78 7.57 8.03
C TRP A 273 -14.65 8.71 8.59
N GLU A 274 -14.67 9.83 7.88
CA GLU A 274 -15.67 10.90 7.98
C GLU A 274 -15.74 11.69 6.66
N VAL A 275 -16.75 12.53 6.51
CA VAL A 275 -16.91 13.44 5.38
C VAL A 275 -17.21 14.84 5.90
N LEU A 276 -16.44 15.81 5.45
CA LEU A 276 -16.63 17.22 5.78
C LEU A 276 -17.10 17.97 4.53
N VAL A 277 -18.15 18.78 4.66
CA VAL A 277 -18.70 19.60 3.57
C VAL A 277 -18.45 21.08 3.85
N GLY A 278 -17.84 21.79 2.90
CA GLY A 278 -17.56 23.22 3.02
C GLY A 278 -18.82 24.07 2.95
N ARG A 279 -18.95 25.02 3.88
CA ARG A 279 -20.01 26.05 3.86
C ARG A 279 -19.64 27.26 3.00
N GLN A 280 -18.36 27.58 2.97
CA GLN A 280 -17.85 28.75 2.26
C GLN A 280 -17.32 28.30 0.89
N PRO A 281 -17.84 28.86 -0.20
CA PRO A 281 -17.34 28.52 -1.53
C PRO A 281 -16.00 29.20 -1.80
N VAL A 282 -15.27 28.62 -2.76
CA VAL A 282 -14.17 29.29 -3.47
C VAL A 282 -14.73 29.81 -4.80
N TYR A 283 -14.58 31.09 -5.06
CA TYR A 283 -15.01 31.70 -6.33
C TYR A 283 -13.92 31.56 -7.39
N ASP A 284 -14.29 30.98 -8.53
CA ASP A 284 -13.46 30.92 -9.72
C ASP A 284 -13.94 31.97 -10.72
N ALA A 285 -13.23 33.10 -10.77
CA ALA A 285 -13.54 34.21 -11.64
C ALA A 285 -13.40 33.88 -13.13
N THR A 286 -12.51 32.94 -13.48
CA THR A 286 -12.23 32.60 -14.90
C THR A 286 -13.39 31.84 -15.53
N ARG A 287 -13.97 30.91 -14.76
CA ARG A 287 -15.10 30.09 -15.19
C ARG A 287 -16.46 30.65 -14.73
N ASN A 288 -16.44 31.70 -13.91
CA ASN A 288 -17.60 32.30 -13.26
C ASN A 288 -18.44 31.25 -12.49
N VAL A 289 -17.78 30.46 -11.63
CA VAL A 289 -18.41 29.39 -10.83
C VAL A 289 -18.01 29.46 -9.37
N LEU A 290 -18.91 29.02 -8.49
CA LEU A 290 -18.63 28.75 -7.08
C LEU A 290 -18.26 27.27 -6.91
N LYS A 291 -17.18 27.01 -6.18
CA LYS A 291 -16.69 25.67 -5.85
C LYS A 291 -16.90 25.41 -4.36
N TYR A 292 -17.70 24.40 -4.04
CA TYR A 292 -17.93 23.95 -2.67
C TYR A 292 -17.08 22.72 -2.38
N PRO A 293 -16.08 22.81 -1.48
CA PRO A 293 -15.18 21.71 -1.20
C PRO A 293 -15.89 20.61 -0.39
N ILE A 294 -15.60 19.36 -0.72
CA ILE A 294 -16.03 18.16 -0.01
C ILE A 294 -14.77 17.36 0.30
N LEU A 295 -14.54 17.07 1.57
CA LEU A 295 -13.36 16.34 2.04
C LEU A 295 -13.77 14.98 2.61
N PHE A 296 -13.38 13.91 1.95
CA PHE A 296 -13.49 12.56 2.47
C PHE A 296 -12.20 12.22 3.21
N ARG A 297 -12.30 11.95 4.51
CA ARG A 297 -11.16 11.54 5.33
C ARG A 297 -11.32 10.08 5.68
N ILE A 298 -10.34 9.25 5.37
CA ILE A 298 -10.43 7.80 5.50
C ILE A 298 -9.12 7.27 6.10
N HIS A 299 -9.22 6.45 7.13
CA HIS A 299 -8.07 5.76 7.67
C HIS A 299 -7.66 4.59 6.75
N HIS A 300 -6.37 4.49 6.42
CA HIS A 300 -5.82 3.60 5.41
C HIS A 300 -5.94 2.11 5.77
N SER A 301 -6.15 1.77 7.03
CA SER A 301 -6.54 0.40 7.45
C SER A 301 -7.87 -0.07 6.84
N LEU A 302 -8.73 0.84 6.36
CA LEU A 302 -10.01 0.46 5.77
C LEU A 302 -9.78 -0.26 4.44
N GLY A 303 -8.89 0.26 3.60
CA GLY A 303 -8.51 -0.33 2.32
C GLY A 303 -7.53 0.54 1.55
N ASP A 304 -7.07 0.03 0.41
CA ASP A 304 -6.13 0.75 -0.44
C ASP A 304 -6.80 1.79 -1.35
N GLY A 305 -5.99 2.64 -2.00
CA GLY A 305 -6.51 3.75 -2.82
C GLY A 305 -7.50 3.35 -3.92
N VAL A 306 -7.39 2.14 -4.50
CA VAL A 306 -8.36 1.68 -5.51
C VAL A 306 -9.66 1.23 -4.84
N ALA A 307 -9.59 0.47 -3.74
CA ALA A 307 -10.77 0.06 -2.99
C ALA A 307 -11.54 1.27 -2.46
N LEU A 308 -10.83 2.29 -1.97
CA LEU A 308 -11.42 3.53 -1.48
C LEU A 308 -12.02 4.39 -2.60
N MET A 309 -11.34 4.51 -3.75
CA MET A 309 -11.90 5.20 -4.91
C MET A 309 -13.17 4.49 -5.41
N ARG A 310 -13.18 3.15 -5.46
CA ARG A 310 -14.38 2.39 -5.79
C ARG A 310 -15.50 2.61 -4.77
N LEU A 311 -15.18 2.60 -3.48
CA LEU A 311 -16.15 2.89 -2.43
C LEU A 311 -16.79 4.26 -2.64
N LEU A 312 -15.98 5.29 -2.89
CA LEU A 312 -16.47 6.64 -3.15
C LEU A 312 -17.42 6.67 -4.36
N LEU A 313 -17.02 6.01 -5.44
CA LEU A 313 -17.81 5.96 -6.67
C LEU A 313 -19.10 5.14 -6.55
N GLU A 314 -19.06 3.99 -5.89
CA GLU A 314 -20.21 3.08 -5.76
C GLU A 314 -21.21 3.56 -4.68
N ALA A 315 -20.71 4.11 -3.57
CA ALA A 315 -21.57 4.53 -2.46
C ALA A 315 -22.22 5.90 -2.70
N ILE A 316 -21.48 6.87 -3.26
CA ILE A 316 -21.85 8.28 -3.19
C ILE A 316 -22.49 8.81 -4.48
N VAL A 317 -22.13 8.27 -5.64
CA VAL A 317 -22.48 8.82 -6.96
C VAL A 317 -23.92 8.46 -7.40
N ASP A 318 -24.52 9.31 -8.23
CA ASP A 318 -25.92 9.22 -8.72
C ASP A 318 -26.23 7.92 -9.47
N LYS A 319 -25.30 7.45 -10.29
CA LYS A 319 -25.44 6.22 -11.09
C LYS A 319 -24.35 5.25 -10.70
N GLU A 320 -24.67 3.95 -10.76
CA GLU A 320 -23.61 2.93 -10.86
C GLU A 320 -22.73 3.32 -12.05
N VAL A 321 -21.44 3.54 -11.77
CA VAL A 321 -20.46 3.89 -12.82
C VAL A 321 -20.55 2.83 -13.93
N PRO A 322 -20.55 3.22 -15.22
CA PRO A 322 -20.75 2.27 -16.31
C PRO A 322 -19.81 1.06 -16.20
N SER A 323 -20.32 -0.12 -16.60
CA SER A 323 -19.68 -1.44 -16.57
C SER A 323 -18.23 -1.49 -17.05
N ARG A 324 -17.77 -0.49 -17.81
CA ARG A 324 -16.37 -0.29 -18.21
C ARG A 324 -15.42 -0.12 -17.01
N TRP A 325 -15.91 0.34 -15.85
CA TRP A 325 -15.16 0.37 -14.58
C TRP A 325 -15.11 -0.98 -13.86
N LYS A 326 -16.11 -1.86 -14.03
CA LYS A 326 -15.99 -3.29 -13.66
C LYS A 326 -14.87 -3.99 -14.46
N HIS A 327 -14.42 -3.38 -15.57
CA HIS A 327 -13.26 -3.78 -16.37
C HIS A 327 -11.94 -3.03 -16.06
N LEU A 328 -11.84 -2.25 -14.97
CA LEU A 328 -10.53 -1.83 -14.41
C LEU A 328 -9.61 -3.01 -14.11
N SER A 329 -10.20 -4.20 -13.91
CA SER A 329 -9.48 -5.47 -13.87
C SER A 329 -8.59 -5.71 -15.11
N LYS A 330 -8.79 -4.98 -16.23
CA LYS A 330 -8.00 -5.02 -17.48
C LYS A 330 -7.18 -3.74 -17.73
N LEU A 331 -7.44 -2.64 -17.01
CA LEU A 331 -6.63 -1.43 -17.16
C LEU A 331 -5.22 -1.73 -16.63
N LYS A 332 -4.22 -1.24 -17.37
CA LYS A 332 -2.77 -1.42 -17.16
C LYS A 332 -2.28 -0.72 -15.88
N VAL A 333 -2.94 -0.97 -14.75
CA VAL A 333 -2.42 -0.71 -13.42
C VAL A 333 -1.14 -1.54 -13.29
N MET A 334 -0.17 -1.08 -12.50
CA MET A 334 1.08 -1.80 -12.18
C MET A 334 0.79 -3.12 -11.46
N ASN A 335 0.15 -4.05 -12.15
CA ASN A 335 -0.06 -5.42 -11.75
C ASN A 335 1.20 -6.19 -12.18
N ILE A 336 1.83 -6.87 -11.24
CA ILE A 336 3.04 -7.68 -11.49
C ILE A 336 2.80 -8.72 -12.59
N ASP A 337 1.60 -9.32 -12.64
CA ASP A 337 1.29 -10.31 -13.68
C ASP A 337 1.18 -9.63 -15.06
N TYR A 338 0.60 -8.42 -15.14
CA TYR A 338 0.55 -7.62 -16.38
C TYR A 338 1.93 -7.09 -16.81
N ILE A 339 2.82 -6.82 -15.85
CA ILE A 339 4.21 -6.41 -16.07
C ILE A 339 5.02 -7.50 -16.79
N LEU A 340 4.68 -8.78 -16.56
CA LEU A 340 5.37 -9.94 -17.12
C LEU A 340 4.70 -10.46 -18.41
N GLU A 341 3.38 -10.32 -18.55
CA GLU A 341 2.63 -10.79 -19.73
C GLU A 341 2.88 -9.99 -21.02
N GLN A 342 3.57 -8.84 -20.98
CA GLN A 342 3.88 -8.05 -22.17
C GLN A 342 4.83 -8.73 -23.19
N LYS A 343 5.30 -9.96 -22.92
CA LYS A 343 6.11 -10.75 -23.84
C LYS A 343 5.33 -11.80 -24.64
N THR A 344 4.06 -12.07 -24.35
CA THR A 344 3.35 -13.19 -24.99
C THR A 344 1.84 -12.96 -25.05
N ALA A 345 1.31 -12.43 -26.15
CA ALA A 345 -0.05 -12.72 -26.59
C ALA A 345 -0.37 -12.08 -27.94
N ASP A 346 -0.45 -12.91 -28.98
CA ASP A 346 -1.56 -12.90 -29.93
C ASP A 346 -2.23 -14.28 -29.81
N ASP A 347 -3.53 -14.32 -29.52
CA ASP A 347 -4.50 -15.13 -30.26
C ASP A 347 -5.92 -15.07 -29.69
N HIS A 348 -6.87 -15.03 -30.64
CA HIS A 348 -8.31 -14.92 -30.45
C HIS A 348 -8.96 -16.18 -29.87
N HIS A 349 -10.01 -16.00 -29.04
CA HIS A 349 -10.84 -17.10 -28.54
C HIS A 349 -12.28 -16.99 -29.07
N LEU A 350 -12.69 -18.00 -29.84
CA LEU A 350 -14.08 -18.32 -30.17
C LEU A 350 -14.77 -19.02 -29.00
N ILE A 351 -16.06 -18.71 -28.79
CA ILE A 351 -16.90 -19.32 -27.75
C ILE A 351 -17.85 -20.34 -28.41
N LEU A 352 -17.79 -21.59 -27.95
CA LEU A 352 -18.79 -22.62 -28.23
C LEU A 352 -19.39 -23.14 -26.92
N THR A 353 -20.71 -23.27 -26.91
CA THR A 353 -21.56 -23.70 -25.79
C THR A 353 -21.58 -25.23 -25.64
N GLY A 354 -21.50 -25.76 -24.41
CA GLY A 354 -21.66 -27.20 -24.20
C GLY A 354 -21.96 -27.64 -22.75
N THR A 355 -22.35 -28.91 -22.66
CA THR A 355 -23.22 -29.55 -21.65
C THR A 355 -22.49 -30.12 -20.42
N ARG A 356 -23.23 -30.80 -19.52
CA ARG A 356 -22.87 -31.21 -18.15
C ARG A 356 -21.55 -32.00 -17.99
N LEU A 357 -21.14 -32.78 -19.00
CA LEU A 357 -19.84 -33.51 -19.02
C LEU A 357 -18.63 -32.58 -19.21
N GLN A 358 -18.79 -31.45 -19.90
CA GLN A 358 -17.73 -30.44 -20.01
C GLN A 358 -17.43 -29.75 -18.69
N ARG A 359 -18.34 -29.77 -17.70
CA ARG A 359 -18.05 -29.20 -16.36
C ARG A 359 -17.03 -30.02 -15.57
N VAL A 360 -16.91 -31.32 -15.85
CA VAL A 360 -15.92 -32.20 -15.21
C VAL A 360 -14.57 -32.08 -15.94
N TRP A 361 -14.57 -32.02 -17.27
CA TRP A 361 -13.36 -31.74 -18.05
C TRP A 361 -12.78 -30.34 -17.81
N LYS A 362 -13.63 -29.33 -17.52
CA LYS A 362 -13.21 -27.99 -17.08
C LYS A 362 -12.54 -27.96 -15.70
N ARG A 363 -12.56 -29.04 -14.91
CA ARG A 363 -11.82 -29.13 -13.64
C ARG A 363 -10.39 -29.62 -13.81
N ILE A 364 -10.06 -30.25 -14.94
CA ILE A 364 -8.68 -30.58 -15.26
C ILE A 364 -8.05 -29.28 -15.79
N PRO A 365 -7.04 -28.72 -15.09
CA PRO A 365 -6.40 -27.48 -15.53
C PRO A 365 -5.86 -27.67 -16.95
N SER A 366 -6.13 -26.72 -17.85
CA SER A 366 -5.61 -26.77 -19.21
C SER A 366 -4.08 -26.70 -19.20
N SER A 367 -3.42 -27.06 -20.31
CA SER A 367 -1.97 -26.90 -20.44
C SER A 367 -1.52 -25.45 -20.16
N LYS A 368 -2.33 -24.46 -20.55
CA LYS A 368 -2.12 -23.03 -20.23
C LYS A 368 -2.24 -22.74 -18.73
N ASP A 369 -3.23 -23.32 -18.05
CA ASP A 369 -3.42 -23.16 -16.60
C ASP A 369 -2.31 -23.82 -15.79
N LEU A 370 -1.81 -24.98 -16.24
CA LEU A 370 -0.67 -25.67 -15.65
C LEU A 370 0.63 -24.86 -15.84
N ALA A 371 0.85 -24.31 -17.04
CA ALA A 371 1.98 -23.40 -17.29
C ALA A 371 1.92 -22.16 -16.40
N ALA A 372 0.75 -21.53 -16.27
CA ALA A 372 0.56 -20.37 -15.40
C ALA A 372 0.78 -20.70 -13.91
N GLN A 373 0.31 -21.87 -13.45
CA GLN A 373 0.57 -22.36 -12.09
C GLN A 373 2.07 -22.62 -11.86
N TRP A 374 2.75 -23.22 -12.83
CA TRP A 374 4.19 -23.46 -12.76
C TRP A 374 4.99 -22.16 -12.72
N ASP A 375 4.61 -21.16 -13.53
CA ASP A 375 5.25 -19.85 -13.50
C ASP A 375 4.98 -19.10 -12.20
N ARG A 376 3.78 -19.25 -11.61
CA ARG A 376 3.50 -18.74 -10.27
C ARG A 376 4.39 -19.41 -9.22
N LEU A 377 4.55 -20.73 -9.29
CA LEU A 377 5.44 -21.47 -8.38
C LEU A 377 6.90 -21.03 -8.53
N LYS A 378 7.40 -20.88 -9.77
CA LYS A 378 8.74 -20.33 -10.03
C LYS A 378 8.92 -18.95 -9.39
N ARG A 379 7.93 -18.05 -9.52
CA ARG A 379 7.97 -16.72 -8.90
C ARG A 379 8.05 -16.81 -7.38
N ILE A 380 7.27 -17.69 -6.76
CA ILE A 380 7.30 -17.92 -5.31
C ILE A 380 8.68 -18.43 -4.89
N LEU A 381 9.20 -19.46 -5.55
CA LEU A 381 10.53 -20.02 -5.24
C LEU A 381 11.63 -18.99 -5.45
N TRP A 382 11.56 -18.19 -6.51
CA TRP A 382 12.49 -17.10 -6.77
C TRP A 382 12.42 -16.00 -5.71
N THR A 383 11.21 -15.66 -5.25
CA THR A 383 10.99 -14.69 -4.17
C THR A 383 11.63 -15.18 -2.87
N ILE A 384 11.40 -16.45 -2.50
CA ILE A 384 12.02 -17.07 -1.32
C ILE A 384 13.54 -17.07 -1.44
N TYR A 385 14.07 -17.41 -2.62
CA TYR A 385 15.51 -17.42 -2.89
C TYR A 385 16.16 -16.03 -2.77
N THR A 386 15.46 -14.98 -3.21
CA THR A 386 15.98 -13.60 -3.24
C THR A 386 15.71 -12.79 -1.96
N ALA A 387 14.77 -13.23 -1.12
CA ALA A 387 14.39 -12.52 0.10
C ALA A 387 15.54 -12.24 1.08
N PRO A 388 16.49 -13.17 1.35
CA PRO A 388 17.60 -12.89 2.26
C PRO A 388 18.52 -11.77 1.77
N ALA A 389 18.83 -11.76 0.46
CA ALA A 389 19.60 -10.69 -0.15
C ALA A 389 18.88 -9.34 -0.02
N PHE A 390 17.57 -9.32 -0.24
CA PHE A 390 16.74 -8.12 -0.06
C PHE A 390 16.79 -7.57 1.37
N PHE A 391 16.67 -8.43 2.39
CA PHE A 391 16.77 -7.98 3.79
C PHE A 391 18.16 -7.41 4.12
N ASN A 392 19.22 -8.02 3.58
CA ASN A 392 20.59 -7.53 3.77
C ASN A 392 20.84 -6.22 3.01
N ASP A 393 20.26 -6.05 1.82
CA ASP A 393 20.35 -4.81 1.05
C ASP A 393 19.59 -3.67 1.75
N ILE A 394 18.44 -3.96 2.36
CA ILE A 394 17.71 -2.99 3.19
C ILE A 394 18.50 -2.62 4.45
N SER A 395 19.06 -3.60 5.16
CA SER A 395 19.78 -3.33 6.42
C SER A 395 21.05 -2.51 6.20
N ARG A 396 21.67 -2.63 5.03
CA ARG A 396 22.85 -1.85 4.61
C ARG A 396 22.51 -0.53 3.94
N ARG A 397 21.23 -0.26 3.67
CA ARG A 397 20.82 0.96 2.98
C ARG A 397 21.07 2.16 3.88
N GLN A 398 21.89 3.08 3.40
CA GLN A 398 22.12 4.34 4.09
C GLN A 398 20.85 5.18 4.08
N THR A 399 20.59 5.87 5.19
CA THR A 399 19.53 6.87 5.28
C THR A 399 19.87 8.02 4.35
N ASP A 400 18.89 8.50 3.59
CA ASP A 400 19.12 9.67 2.74
C ASP A 400 19.51 10.86 3.62
N ASN A 401 20.47 11.66 3.16
CA ASN A 401 20.86 12.90 3.82
C ASN A 401 20.48 14.10 2.94
N ASN A 402 19.35 14.72 3.26
CA ASN A 402 18.84 15.90 2.54
C ASN A 402 17.82 16.66 3.41
N CYS A 403 17.50 17.91 3.06
CA CYS A 403 16.65 18.78 3.88
C CYS A 403 15.17 18.37 3.92
N ILE A 404 14.70 17.48 3.04
CA ILE A 404 13.32 16.95 3.09
C ILE A 404 13.23 15.56 3.70
N HIS A 405 14.35 15.03 4.21
CA HIS A 405 14.39 13.82 5.01
C HIS A 405 14.26 14.18 6.49
N ALA A 406 13.15 13.81 7.12
CA ALA A 406 12.93 14.11 8.52
C ALA A 406 13.62 13.08 9.42
N SER A 407 14.50 13.54 10.31
CA SER A 407 14.95 12.74 11.46
C SER A 407 13.89 12.72 12.57
N GLN A 408 13.16 13.83 12.71
CA GLN A 408 12.02 13.99 13.60
C GLN A 408 10.90 14.73 12.86
N MET A 409 9.68 14.25 13.03
CA MET A 409 8.48 14.81 12.41
C MET A 409 7.82 15.78 13.38
N THR A 410 7.18 16.83 12.89
CA THR A 410 6.26 17.65 13.67
C THR A 410 4.86 17.03 13.68
N ASN A 411 3.99 17.49 14.56
CA ASN A 411 2.57 17.12 14.54
C ASN A 411 1.75 17.96 13.55
N GLU A 412 2.42 18.71 12.68
CA GLU A 412 1.79 19.67 11.79
C GLU A 412 2.08 19.30 10.34
N LYS A 413 1.04 19.00 9.58
CA LYS A 413 1.15 18.81 8.14
C LYS A 413 0.81 20.07 7.37
N VAL A 414 1.46 20.22 6.23
CA VAL A 414 1.12 21.17 5.18
C VAL A 414 0.63 20.39 3.97
N LEU A 415 -0.39 20.89 3.28
CA LEU A 415 -0.79 20.35 1.97
C LEU A 415 -0.87 21.44 0.91
N SER A 416 -0.75 21.00 -0.34
CA SER A 416 -1.04 21.82 -1.51
C SER A 416 -1.45 20.93 -2.68
N TRP A 417 -2.15 21.49 -3.67
CA TRP A 417 -2.56 20.78 -4.87
C TRP A 417 -2.48 21.68 -6.10
N ILE A 418 -2.41 21.05 -7.27
CA ILE A 418 -2.54 21.69 -8.58
C ILE A 418 -3.43 20.80 -9.44
N ASN A 419 -4.48 21.41 -9.99
CA ASN A 419 -5.47 20.71 -10.78
C ASN A 419 -5.45 21.27 -12.20
N GLU A 420 -5.26 20.40 -13.20
CA GLU A 420 -5.29 20.82 -14.59
C GLU A 420 -6.69 21.32 -14.95
N ASP A 421 -6.79 22.58 -15.37
CA ASP A 421 -8.08 23.17 -15.74
C ASP A 421 -8.61 22.55 -17.05
N TYR A 422 -9.93 22.50 -17.18
CA TYR A 422 -10.63 22.02 -18.35
C TYR A 422 -10.63 23.05 -19.49
N THR A 423 -10.39 24.32 -19.18
CA THR A 423 -10.32 25.44 -20.14
C THR A 423 -8.91 25.70 -20.67
N SER A 424 -7.87 25.20 -19.98
CA SER A 424 -6.48 25.37 -20.41
C SER A 424 -6.20 24.61 -21.72
N GLU A 425 -5.53 25.29 -22.66
CA GLU A 425 -5.01 24.68 -23.89
C GLU A 425 -3.96 23.60 -23.58
N THR A 426 -3.24 23.75 -22.46
CA THR A 426 -2.21 22.82 -22.04
C THR A 426 -2.82 21.51 -21.56
N ARG A 427 -2.35 20.41 -22.13
CA ARG A 427 -2.82 19.06 -21.80
C ARG A 427 -1.70 18.23 -21.17
N TRP A 428 -1.43 18.42 -19.88
CA TRP A 428 -0.31 17.77 -19.19
C TRP A 428 -0.30 16.25 -19.35
N VAL A 429 -1.47 15.60 -19.27
CA VAL A 429 -1.60 14.15 -19.52
C VAL A 429 -1.19 13.76 -20.93
N GLU A 430 -1.51 14.58 -21.93
CA GLU A 430 -1.16 14.35 -23.32
C GLU A 430 0.33 14.56 -23.56
N ILE A 431 0.91 15.63 -23.01
CA ILE A 431 2.35 15.89 -23.04
C ILE A 431 3.11 14.69 -22.48
N ILE A 432 2.78 14.24 -21.26
CA ILE A 432 3.42 13.06 -20.66
C ILE A 432 3.30 11.82 -21.56
N LYS A 433 2.13 11.60 -22.18
CA LYS A 433 1.93 10.48 -23.11
C LYS A 433 2.77 10.61 -24.38
N ARG A 434 2.94 11.83 -24.93
CA ARG A 434 3.80 12.10 -26.09
C ARG A 434 5.27 11.91 -25.70
N THR A 435 5.75 12.49 -24.61
CA THR A 435 7.14 12.35 -24.13
C THR A 435 7.50 10.89 -23.86
N LYS A 436 6.59 10.13 -23.26
CA LYS A 436 6.75 8.69 -23.04
C LYS A 436 7.05 7.92 -24.34
N ARG A 437 6.54 8.36 -25.50
CA ARG A 437 6.75 7.69 -26.79
C ARG A 437 8.15 7.90 -27.37
N LEU A 438 8.91 8.87 -26.86
CA LEU A 438 10.29 9.11 -27.29
C LEU A 438 11.22 7.91 -27.05
N LEU A 439 10.94 7.12 -26.00
CA LEU A 439 11.77 6.00 -25.59
C LEU A 439 10.93 4.74 -25.38
N PRO A 440 11.17 3.64 -26.11
CA PRO A 440 10.44 2.38 -25.95
C PRO A 440 10.47 1.84 -24.53
N GLY A 441 9.34 1.32 -24.05
CA GLY A 441 9.22 0.71 -22.73
C GLY A 441 9.20 1.71 -21.56
N THR A 442 9.21 3.03 -21.81
CA THR A 442 9.02 4.07 -20.79
C THR A 442 7.57 4.08 -20.30
N ARG A 443 7.34 4.40 -19.03
CA ARG A 443 6.01 4.49 -18.40
C ARG A 443 5.65 5.94 -18.08
N PHE A 444 4.36 6.16 -17.80
CA PHE A 444 3.86 7.47 -17.39
C PHE A 444 4.59 7.97 -16.13
N SER A 445 4.77 7.09 -15.13
CA SER A 445 5.49 7.43 -13.90
C SER A 445 6.96 7.79 -14.15
N ASP A 446 7.63 7.21 -15.16
CA ASP A 446 9.05 7.53 -15.43
C ASP A 446 9.20 8.98 -15.91
N ILE A 447 8.28 9.45 -16.76
CA ILE A 447 8.25 10.84 -17.24
C ILE A 447 7.93 11.78 -16.08
N PHE A 448 6.91 11.47 -15.28
CA PHE A 448 6.58 12.30 -14.12
C PHE A 448 7.74 12.38 -13.11
N LEU A 449 8.38 11.25 -12.79
CA LEU A 449 9.54 11.22 -11.89
C LEU A 449 10.70 12.04 -12.45
N THR A 450 10.88 12.07 -13.78
CA THR A 450 11.89 12.91 -14.43
C THR A 450 11.57 14.40 -14.26
N ALA A 451 10.29 14.79 -14.36
CA ALA A 451 9.87 16.17 -14.12
C ALA A 451 10.02 16.57 -12.65
N LEU A 452 9.55 15.71 -11.74
CA LEU A 452 9.66 15.92 -10.30
C LEU A 452 11.11 16.00 -9.83
N SER A 453 12.00 15.18 -10.41
CA SER A 453 13.45 15.22 -10.14
C SER A 453 14.02 16.63 -10.29
N SER A 454 13.60 17.37 -11.33
CA SER A 454 14.06 18.74 -11.59
C SER A 454 13.42 19.77 -10.69
N SER A 455 12.16 19.60 -10.35
CA SER A 455 11.54 20.47 -9.34
C SER A 455 12.18 20.31 -7.96
N LEU A 456 12.53 19.08 -7.58
CA LEU A 456 13.23 18.80 -6.33
C LEU A 456 14.67 19.32 -6.37
N GLU A 457 15.38 19.19 -7.50
CA GLU A 457 16.70 19.79 -7.67
C GLU A 457 16.66 21.30 -7.42
N ALA A 458 15.75 22.02 -8.08
CA ALA A 458 15.58 23.45 -7.90
C ALA A 458 15.20 23.82 -6.44
N TYR A 459 14.37 23.00 -5.80
CA TYR A 459 14.01 23.19 -4.39
C TYR A 459 15.23 23.02 -3.47
N PHE A 460 16.00 21.94 -3.63
CA PHE A 460 17.20 21.70 -2.82
C PHE A 460 18.26 22.77 -3.05
N THR A 461 18.49 23.18 -4.30
CA THR A 461 19.42 24.25 -4.63
C THR A 461 19.02 25.56 -3.94
N ARG A 462 17.72 25.87 -3.85
CA ARG A 462 17.22 27.04 -3.13
C ARG A 462 17.39 26.93 -1.61
N GLN A 463 17.12 25.75 -1.03
CA GLN A 463 17.11 25.58 0.42
C GLN A 463 18.51 25.38 1.02
N THR A 464 19.41 24.67 0.32
CA THR A 464 20.72 24.29 0.87
C THR A 464 21.91 24.63 -0.04
N GLY A 465 21.67 25.06 -1.28
CA GLY A 465 22.71 25.28 -2.30
C GLY A 465 23.38 24.00 -2.82
N ASN A 466 23.10 22.83 -2.22
CA ASN A 466 23.75 21.56 -2.53
C ASN A 466 22.68 20.46 -2.69
N PRO A 467 22.13 20.27 -3.90
CA PRO A 467 21.17 19.20 -4.15
C PRO A 467 21.81 17.82 -3.99
N PRO A 468 21.13 16.86 -3.33
CA PRO A 468 21.60 15.48 -3.28
C PRO A 468 21.60 14.89 -4.69
N LYS A 469 22.54 14.00 -5.02
CA LYS A 469 22.60 13.35 -6.34
C LYS A 469 21.44 12.38 -6.59
N THR A 470 20.94 11.77 -5.52
CA THR A 470 19.90 10.75 -5.56
C THR A 470 19.00 10.84 -4.33
N LEU A 471 17.75 10.44 -4.48
CA LEU A 471 16.75 10.38 -3.43
C LEU A 471 16.11 8.99 -3.39
N THR A 472 15.81 8.46 -2.22
CA THR A 472 15.02 7.22 -2.07
C THR A 472 13.53 7.54 -2.02
N VAL A 473 12.78 7.02 -3.00
CA VAL A 473 11.33 7.19 -3.12
C VAL A 473 10.57 5.89 -2.92
N VAL A 474 9.48 5.94 -2.15
CA VAL A 474 8.55 4.82 -1.96
C VAL A 474 7.53 4.82 -3.10
N LEU A 475 7.46 3.72 -3.84
CA LEU A 475 6.48 3.53 -4.91
C LEU A 475 5.52 2.40 -4.54
N PRO A 476 4.21 2.68 -4.40
CA PRO A 476 3.19 1.66 -4.24
C PRO A 476 2.89 0.95 -5.57
N ALA A 477 2.66 -0.36 -5.51
CA ALA A 477 2.12 -1.14 -6.61
C ALA A 477 1.03 -2.10 -6.12
N ARG A 478 -0.04 -2.24 -6.90
CA ARG A 478 -1.11 -3.20 -6.58
C ARG A 478 -0.70 -4.60 -7.02
N ILE A 479 -0.75 -5.56 -6.12
CA ILE A 479 -0.31 -6.94 -6.40
C ILE A 479 -1.47 -7.79 -6.89
N GLU A 480 -2.63 -7.69 -6.26
CA GLU A 480 -3.79 -8.51 -6.61
C GLU A 480 -4.76 -7.78 -7.53
N LYS A 481 -5.34 -8.54 -8.47
CA LYS A 481 -6.43 -8.06 -9.32
C LYS A 481 -7.65 -7.72 -8.48
N GLU A 482 -8.36 -6.68 -8.92
CA GLU A 482 -9.61 -6.26 -8.30
C GLU A 482 -10.72 -7.30 -8.48
N SER A 483 -11.46 -7.58 -7.40
CA SER A 483 -12.63 -8.47 -7.46
C SER A 483 -13.85 -7.77 -8.07
N THR A 484 -14.77 -8.54 -8.65
CA THR A 484 -16.04 -8.03 -9.18
C THR A 484 -16.84 -7.27 -8.11
N HIS A 485 -16.90 -7.83 -6.91
CA HIS A 485 -17.51 -7.20 -5.74
C HIS A 485 -16.47 -6.35 -5.02
N LEU A 486 -16.86 -5.14 -4.61
CA LEU A 486 -16.03 -4.27 -3.80
C LEU A 486 -15.71 -4.95 -2.46
N LYS A 487 -14.42 -5.04 -2.15
CA LYS A 487 -13.92 -5.51 -0.85
C LYS A 487 -12.95 -4.48 -0.29
N LEU A 488 -13.20 -4.04 0.94
CA LEU A 488 -12.38 -3.07 1.64
C LEU A 488 -11.16 -3.78 2.26
N HIS A 489 -10.16 -4.04 1.42
CA HIS A 489 -8.89 -4.66 1.82
C HIS A 489 -7.71 -3.86 1.25
N ASN A 490 -6.57 -3.96 1.93
CA ASN A 490 -5.29 -3.48 1.42
C ASN A 490 -4.60 -4.58 0.60
N ARG A 491 -4.52 -4.41 -0.73
CA ARG A 491 -3.94 -5.39 -1.67
C ARG A 491 -2.77 -4.84 -2.48
N PHE A 492 -2.12 -3.83 -1.93
CA PHE A 492 -0.95 -3.21 -2.51
C PHE A 492 0.31 -3.59 -1.74
N SER A 493 1.45 -3.34 -2.36
CA SER A 493 2.79 -3.43 -1.79
C SER A 493 3.52 -2.13 -2.08
N VAL A 494 4.65 -1.94 -1.42
CA VAL A 494 5.55 -0.81 -1.64
C VAL A 494 6.94 -1.31 -2.00
N ALA A 495 7.70 -0.51 -2.74
CA ALA A 495 9.11 -0.77 -2.94
C ALA A 495 9.90 0.55 -2.99
N LEU A 496 11.20 0.47 -2.72
CA LEU A 496 12.08 1.61 -2.61
C LEU A 496 12.87 1.79 -3.92
N GLN A 497 12.59 2.88 -4.63
CA GLN A 497 13.32 3.25 -5.84
C GLN A 497 14.34 4.35 -5.54
N THR A 498 15.50 4.29 -6.17
CA THR A 498 16.40 5.45 -6.24
C THR A 498 15.95 6.37 -7.39
N LEU A 499 15.71 7.63 -7.07
CA LEU A 499 15.39 8.71 -8.01
C LEU A 499 16.65 9.57 -8.19
N PRO A 500 17.26 9.63 -9.39
CA PRO A 500 18.31 10.60 -9.67
C PRO A 500 17.73 12.03 -9.62
N ILE A 501 18.45 12.96 -9.01
CA ILE A 501 18.07 14.37 -8.92
C ILE A 501 18.93 15.14 -9.92
N THR A 502 18.27 15.75 -10.91
CA THR A 502 18.93 16.39 -12.05
C THR A 502 18.25 17.70 -12.40
N PRO A 503 19.01 18.73 -12.87
CA PRO A 503 18.43 20.01 -13.27
C PRO A 503 17.38 19.87 -14.37
N GLY A 504 16.52 20.89 -14.48
CA GLY A 504 15.47 20.96 -15.50
C GLY A 504 15.99 21.09 -16.92
N ILE A 505 15.06 21.07 -17.89
CA ILE A 505 15.37 21.37 -19.29
C ILE A 505 15.88 22.81 -19.40
N GLN A 506 17.08 22.98 -19.96
CA GLN A 506 17.58 24.27 -20.40
C GLN A 506 17.13 24.48 -21.84
N ILE A 507 16.17 25.39 -22.05
CA ILE A 507 15.58 25.61 -23.38
C ILE A 507 16.64 26.11 -24.36
N ASP A 508 17.59 26.93 -23.93
CA ASP A 508 18.62 27.49 -24.82
C ASP A 508 19.76 26.51 -25.17
N ASP A 509 19.79 25.30 -24.58
CA ASP A 509 20.82 24.29 -24.86
C ASP A 509 20.56 23.59 -26.21
N ALA A 510 21.55 23.63 -27.10
CA ALA A 510 21.51 22.94 -28.39
C ALA A 510 21.28 21.42 -28.25
N ASN A 511 21.67 20.80 -27.13
CA ASN A 511 21.51 19.37 -26.86
C ASN A 511 20.28 19.02 -26.00
N ARG A 512 19.34 19.95 -25.81
CA ARG A 512 18.17 19.81 -24.92
C ARG A 512 17.36 18.51 -25.12
N HIS A 513 17.16 18.06 -26.36
CA HIS A 513 16.46 16.79 -26.64
C HIS A 513 17.24 15.58 -26.13
N TYR A 514 18.55 15.55 -26.41
CA TYR A 514 19.44 14.48 -25.95
C TYR A 514 19.55 14.46 -24.42
N ALA A 515 19.65 15.63 -23.79
CA ALA A 515 19.65 15.78 -22.34
C ALA A 515 18.36 15.25 -21.70
N LEU A 516 17.19 15.60 -22.24
CA LEU A 516 15.90 15.06 -21.80
C LEU A 516 15.84 13.53 -21.90
N MET A 517 16.24 12.97 -23.06
CA MET A 517 16.26 11.52 -23.25
C MET A 517 17.16 10.81 -22.24
N ASN A 518 18.34 11.36 -21.97
CA ASN A 518 19.27 10.82 -20.98
C ASN A 518 18.70 10.84 -19.56
N ARG A 519 18.01 11.92 -19.17
CA ARG A 519 17.35 12.02 -17.86
C ARG A 519 16.23 10.98 -17.71
N ILE A 520 15.40 10.83 -18.73
CA ILE A 520 14.34 9.80 -18.76
C ILE A 520 14.97 8.40 -18.68
N LEU A 521 16.04 8.13 -19.44
CA LEU A 521 16.75 6.85 -19.39
C LEU A 521 17.35 6.57 -18.01
N ALA A 522 17.89 7.58 -17.33
CA ALA A 522 18.44 7.44 -15.98
C ALA A 522 17.37 6.99 -14.98
N VAL A 523 16.20 7.66 -14.96
CA VAL A 523 15.06 7.27 -14.11
C VAL A 523 14.54 5.88 -14.50
N LYS A 524 14.35 5.63 -15.80
CA LYS A 524 13.85 4.37 -16.33
C LYS A 524 14.72 3.17 -15.94
N ARG A 525 16.05 3.31 -15.90
CA ARG A 525 16.96 2.23 -15.46
C ARG A 525 16.64 1.76 -14.04
N TYR A 526 16.43 2.69 -13.11
CA TYR A 526 16.03 2.35 -11.73
C TYR A 526 14.63 1.72 -11.69
N SER A 527 13.67 2.30 -12.42
CA SER A 527 12.31 1.75 -12.52
C SER A 527 12.29 0.32 -13.09
N ASP A 528 13.11 0.05 -14.11
CA ASP A 528 13.21 -1.26 -14.74
C ASP A 528 13.87 -2.30 -13.82
N SER A 529 14.92 -1.90 -13.11
CA SER A 529 15.58 -2.76 -12.11
C SER A 529 14.65 -3.10 -10.95
N LEU A 530 13.88 -2.12 -10.44
CA LEU A 530 12.92 -2.37 -9.37
C LEU A 530 11.81 -3.32 -9.82
N ARG A 531 11.35 -3.18 -11.06
CA ARG A 531 10.27 -3.99 -11.61
C ARG A 531 10.65 -5.44 -11.90
N SER A 532 11.91 -5.69 -12.23
CA SER A 532 12.43 -7.05 -12.40
C SER A 532 12.80 -7.72 -11.06
N SER A 533 12.83 -6.96 -9.96
CA SER A 533 13.12 -7.47 -8.62
C SER A 533 11.91 -8.18 -7.98
N SER A 534 12.19 -8.95 -6.93
CA SER A 534 11.16 -9.57 -6.09
C SER A 534 10.65 -8.63 -4.99
N ASP A 535 11.16 -7.40 -4.89
CA ASP A 535 10.97 -6.48 -3.76
C ASP A 535 9.48 -6.28 -3.43
N TYR A 536 8.68 -6.01 -4.46
CA TYR A 536 7.23 -5.85 -4.28
C TYR A 536 6.57 -7.11 -3.72
N MET A 537 6.98 -8.31 -4.16
CA MET A 537 6.40 -9.56 -3.65
C MET A 537 6.85 -9.85 -2.23
N ILE A 538 8.12 -9.60 -1.91
CA ILE A 538 8.67 -9.76 -0.56
C ILE A 538 7.96 -8.81 0.41
N ASN A 539 7.91 -7.51 0.08
CA ASN A 539 7.19 -6.52 0.89
C ASN A 539 5.70 -6.83 1.00
N PHE A 540 5.08 -7.37 -0.05
CA PHE A 540 3.68 -7.78 0.02
C PHE A 540 3.47 -8.90 1.06
N TRP A 541 4.35 -9.90 1.13
CA TRP A 541 4.26 -10.95 2.13
C TRP A 541 4.56 -10.45 3.54
N ILE A 542 5.54 -9.57 3.69
CA ILE A 542 5.83 -8.91 4.97
C ILE A 542 4.58 -8.17 5.46
N MET A 543 4.07 -7.25 4.64
CA MET A 543 2.91 -6.44 4.96
C MET A 543 1.63 -7.25 5.14
N SER A 544 1.40 -8.32 4.36
CA SER A 544 0.11 -9.05 4.43
C SER A 544 0.12 -10.17 5.46
N LYS A 545 1.26 -10.80 5.75
CA LYS A 545 1.36 -12.01 6.58
C LYS A 545 2.20 -11.84 7.84
N MET A 546 3.29 -11.08 7.79
CA MET A 546 4.20 -10.98 8.94
C MET A 546 3.75 -9.90 9.93
N THR A 547 3.23 -8.76 9.46
CA THR A 547 2.88 -7.64 10.35
C THR A 547 1.68 -7.92 11.26
N CYS A 548 0.79 -8.84 10.92
CA CYS A 548 -0.28 -9.24 11.85
C CYS A 548 0.16 -10.32 12.86
N LEU A 549 1.37 -10.85 12.72
CA LEU A 549 1.88 -11.92 13.58
C LEU A 549 2.42 -11.38 14.90
N PHE A 550 3.18 -10.28 14.84
CA PHE A 550 3.88 -9.74 15.99
C PHE A 550 3.01 -8.76 16.79
N PRO A 551 3.25 -8.62 18.11
CA PRO A 551 2.65 -7.55 18.89
C PRO A 551 3.11 -6.16 18.42
N GLU A 552 2.25 -5.18 18.61
CA GLU A 552 2.46 -3.77 18.27
C GLU A 552 3.80 -3.22 18.76
N VAL A 553 4.20 -3.52 20.00
CA VAL A 553 5.45 -3.00 20.60
C VAL A 553 6.68 -3.44 19.81
N ILE A 554 6.64 -4.65 19.24
CA ILE A 554 7.70 -5.17 18.37
C ILE A 554 7.62 -4.47 17.01
N LEU A 555 6.43 -4.44 16.41
CA LEU A 555 6.21 -3.86 15.08
C LEU A 555 6.55 -2.37 15.01
N ARG A 556 6.26 -1.58 16.05
CA ARG A 556 6.61 -0.16 16.13
C ARG A 556 8.11 0.10 15.96
N LYS A 557 8.97 -0.85 16.36
CA LYS A 557 10.42 -0.76 16.17
C LYS A 557 10.83 -1.13 14.73
N PHE A 558 10.18 -2.14 14.14
CA PHE A 558 10.50 -2.62 12.79
C PHE A 558 9.89 -1.80 11.66
N LEU A 559 8.71 -1.22 11.85
CA LEU A 559 7.98 -0.44 10.83
C LEU A 559 8.40 1.02 10.75
N LYS A 560 9.25 1.50 11.67
CA LYS A 560 9.94 2.79 11.52
C LYS A 560 10.96 2.66 10.39
N SER A 561 10.49 2.84 9.16
CA SER A 561 11.35 2.94 7.98
C SER A 561 12.13 4.25 8.06
N VAL A 562 13.43 4.16 8.35
CA VAL A 562 14.36 5.30 8.42
C VAL A 562 14.93 5.65 7.03
N HIS A 563 14.67 4.82 6.01
CA HIS A 563 15.46 4.82 4.76
C HIS A 563 14.82 5.55 3.59
N SER A 564 13.61 6.11 3.72
CA SER A 564 12.89 6.74 2.62
C SER A 564 12.53 8.20 2.92
N THR A 565 12.71 9.05 1.91
CA THR A 565 12.46 10.48 2.05
C THR A 565 11.07 10.89 1.58
N LEU A 566 10.61 10.28 0.49
CA LEU A 566 9.41 10.70 -0.23
C LEU A 566 8.58 9.47 -0.64
N ALA A 567 7.25 9.54 -0.51
CA ALA A 567 6.34 8.57 -1.10
C ALA A 567 5.61 9.16 -2.31
N ILE A 568 5.41 8.35 -3.36
CA ILE A 568 4.73 8.81 -4.59
C ILE A 568 3.62 7.83 -4.95
N SER A 569 2.37 8.30 -4.92
CA SER A 569 1.20 7.51 -5.28
C SER A 569 0.60 7.95 -6.61
N ASN A 570 0.50 7.04 -7.56
CA ASN A 570 -0.12 7.28 -8.87
C ASN A 570 -1.40 6.44 -9.01
N LEU A 571 -2.56 7.10 -9.01
CA LEU A 571 -3.86 6.45 -9.18
C LEU A 571 -4.50 6.83 -10.53
N PRO A 572 -4.96 5.85 -11.32
CA PRO A 572 -5.86 6.12 -12.43
C PRO A 572 -7.27 6.38 -11.89
N GLY A 573 -7.80 7.58 -12.13
CA GLY A 573 -9.14 7.98 -11.73
C GLY A 573 -10.19 7.82 -12.85
N PRO A 574 -11.47 8.09 -12.54
CA PRO A 574 -12.57 8.01 -13.48
C PRO A 574 -12.43 8.96 -14.66
N GLN A 575 -12.62 8.43 -15.88
CA GLN A 575 -12.66 9.23 -17.11
C GLN A 575 -13.95 10.05 -17.20
N GLN A 576 -15.05 9.55 -16.66
CA GLN A 576 -16.31 10.28 -16.56
C GLN A 576 -16.41 10.90 -15.16
N ARG A 577 -16.75 12.18 -15.09
CA ARG A 577 -16.88 12.88 -13.81
C ARG A 577 -18.13 12.38 -13.06
N PRO A 578 -17.99 11.75 -11.88
CA PRO A 578 -19.14 11.39 -11.06
C PRO A 578 -20.02 12.60 -10.72
N ARG A 579 -21.32 12.34 -10.56
CA ARG A 579 -22.31 13.32 -10.13
C ARG A 579 -22.90 13.00 -8.76
N ILE A 580 -23.15 14.03 -7.96
CA ILE A 580 -23.94 13.97 -6.73
C ILE A 580 -25.13 14.91 -6.89
N HIS A 581 -26.34 14.37 -6.84
CA HIS A 581 -27.59 15.13 -6.98
C HIS A 581 -27.66 15.95 -8.28
N GLY A 582 -27.22 15.35 -9.39
CA GLY A 582 -27.14 15.99 -10.71
C GLY A 582 -25.93 16.89 -10.91
N ARG A 583 -25.16 17.19 -9.86
CA ARG A 583 -24.02 18.12 -9.87
C ARG A 583 -22.72 17.37 -10.10
N GLU A 584 -21.90 17.83 -11.03
CA GLU A 584 -20.61 17.20 -11.31
C GLU A 584 -19.62 17.48 -10.20
N LEU A 585 -18.92 16.42 -9.76
CA LEU A 585 -17.72 16.58 -8.98
C LEU A 585 -16.58 16.97 -9.92
N THR A 586 -15.81 17.97 -9.54
CA THR A 586 -14.61 18.41 -10.25
C THR A 586 -13.42 18.39 -9.31
N ASN A 587 -12.22 18.54 -9.86
CA ASN A 587 -11.02 18.87 -9.10
C ASN A 587 -10.73 17.88 -7.96
N LEU A 588 -10.70 16.58 -8.31
CA LEU A 588 -10.48 15.52 -7.33
C LEU A 588 -8.99 15.37 -7.02
N SER A 589 -8.58 15.75 -5.81
CA SER A 589 -7.21 15.65 -5.32
C SER A 589 -7.18 14.69 -4.13
N PHE A 590 -6.13 13.90 -3.97
CA PHE A 590 -5.99 13.02 -2.81
C PHE A 590 -4.60 13.16 -2.17
N PHE A 591 -4.51 12.86 -0.90
CA PHE A 591 -3.30 12.99 -0.09
C PHE A 591 -3.08 11.68 0.65
N ILE A 592 -1.89 11.11 0.52
CA ILE A 592 -1.51 9.86 1.18
C ILE A 592 -0.95 10.15 2.57
N PRO A 593 -1.11 9.21 3.52
CA PRO A 593 -0.46 9.33 4.82
C PRO A 593 1.06 9.23 4.71
N ASN A 594 1.73 9.93 5.61
CA ASN A 594 3.13 9.73 5.90
C ASN A 594 3.27 8.49 6.80
N LEU A 595 4.32 7.69 6.61
CA LEU A 595 4.63 6.53 7.42
C LEU A 595 6.10 6.57 7.86
N GLY A 596 6.34 6.44 9.17
CA GLY A 596 7.70 6.47 9.72
C GLY A 596 8.38 7.82 9.51
N THR A 597 9.59 7.81 8.94
CA THR A 597 10.36 9.04 8.63
C THR A 597 10.07 9.62 7.25
N THR A 598 9.16 9.01 6.48
CA THR A 598 8.79 9.51 5.15
C THR A 598 7.91 10.75 5.32
N ALA A 599 8.54 11.91 5.20
CA ALA A 599 7.95 13.19 5.58
C ALA A 599 7.14 13.85 4.48
N VAL A 600 7.31 13.43 3.23
CA VAL A 600 6.65 13.99 2.06
C VAL A 600 5.92 12.89 1.30
N GLY A 601 4.68 13.17 0.90
CA GLY A 601 3.85 12.34 0.04
C GLY A 601 3.37 13.14 -1.16
N ILE A 602 3.72 12.71 -2.37
CA ILE A 602 3.25 13.28 -3.63
C ILE A 602 2.24 12.35 -4.27
N THR A 603 1.13 12.91 -4.75
CA THR A 603 0.03 12.17 -5.34
C THR A 603 -0.25 12.65 -6.75
N LEU A 604 -0.58 11.70 -7.60
CA LEU A 604 -0.99 11.94 -8.97
C LEU A 604 -2.30 11.20 -9.21
N LEU A 605 -3.30 11.92 -9.71
CA LEU A 605 -4.55 11.34 -10.17
C LEU A 605 -4.80 11.78 -11.61
N THR A 606 -5.16 10.84 -12.48
CA THR A 606 -5.79 11.19 -13.77
C THR A 606 -7.30 11.14 -13.62
N TYR A 607 -7.96 12.29 -13.58
CA TYR A 607 -9.41 12.44 -13.34
C TYR A 607 -10.06 13.23 -14.48
N GLY A 608 -11.10 12.68 -15.13
CA GLY A 608 -11.72 13.33 -16.28
C GLY A 608 -10.77 13.54 -17.46
N GLY A 609 -9.72 12.70 -17.56
CA GLY A 609 -8.65 12.87 -18.56
C GLY A 609 -7.61 13.95 -18.22
N LYS A 610 -7.76 14.62 -17.08
CA LYS A 610 -6.92 15.71 -16.59
C LYS A 610 -6.03 15.25 -15.45
N LEU A 611 -4.84 15.84 -15.33
CA LEU A 611 -3.90 15.54 -14.25
C LEU A 611 -4.27 16.36 -13.00
N GLN A 612 -4.24 15.71 -11.84
CA GLN A 612 -4.44 16.35 -10.54
C GLN A 612 -3.25 15.94 -9.67
N LEU A 613 -2.51 16.93 -9.17
CA LEU A 613 -1.35 16.73 -8.31
C LEU A 613 -1.67 17.17 -6.89
N GLY A 614 -1.17 16.41 -5.93
CA GLY A 614 -1.21 16.78 -4.52
C GLY A 614 0.14 16.57 -3.87
N VAL A 615 0.41 17.35 -2.84
CA VAL A 615 1.52 17.14 -1.92
C VAL A 615 0.99 17.26 -0.50
N LEU A 616 1.42 16.35 0.35
CA LEU A 616 1.28 16.42 1.79
C LEU A 616 2.67 16.26 2.39
N ALA A 617 3.05 17.17 3.28
CA ALA A 617 4.36 17.15 3.90
C ALA A 617 4.28 17.49 5.38
N ASP A 618 5.28 17.05 6.12
CA ASP A 618 5.50 17.47 7.49
C ASP A 618 6.11 18.87 7.54
N ARG A 619 5.64 19.71 8.46
CA ARG A 619 6.14 21.07 8.64
C ARG A 619 7.62 21.12 9.05
N ALA A 620 8.17 20.03 9.58
CA ALA A 620 9.59 19.87 9.87
C ALA A 620 10.48 19.99 8.62
N VAL A 621 9.96 19.65 7.44
CA VAL A 621 10.74 19.58 6.20
C VAL A 621 10.27 20.55 5.11
N ILE A 622 8.99 20.89 5.10
CA ILE A 622 8.39 21.88 4.19
C ILE A 622 7.56 22.81 5.06
N GLN A 623 7.99 24.06 5.19
CA GLN A 623 7.54 24.94 6.26
C GLN A 623 6.16 25.56 5.99
N SER A 624 5.77 25.69 4.71
CA SER A 624 4.51 26.33 4.33
C SER A 624 3.82 25.64 3.15
N GLU A 625 2.51 25.91 3.01
CA GLU A 625 1.71 25.48 1.87
C GLU A 625 2.21 26.06 0.54
N ASP A 626 2.82 27.24 0.56
CA ASP A 626 3.37 27.90 -0.63
C ASP A 626 4.67 27.23 -1.10
N GLU A 627 5.53 26.81 -0.17
CA GLU A 627 6.71 25.99 -0.50
C GLU A 627 6.29 24.66 -1.10
N ALA A 628 5.30 24.00 -0.47
CA ALA A 628 4.73 22.76 -0.99
C ALA A 628 4.13 22.97 -2.40
N HIS A 629 3.43 24.08 -2.61
CA HIS A 629 2.88 24.45 -3.92
C HIS A 629 3.96 24.65 -4.98
N THR A 630 5.06 25.31 -4.62
CA THR A 630 6.18 25.59 -5.52
C THR A 630 6.80 24.31 -6.08
N ILE A 631 6.87 23.24 -5.28
CA ILE A 631 7.36 21.93 -5.74
C ILE A 631 6.40 21.31 -6.78
N LEU A 632 5.09 21.45 -6.58
CA LEU A 632 4.13 20.99 -7.58
C LEU A 632 4.21 21.83 -8.85
N GLN A 633 4.34 23.15 -8.70
CA GLN A 633 4.42 24.09 -9.81
C GLN A 633 5.67 23.83 -10.66
N GLY A 634 6.85 23.70 -10.05
CA GLY A 634 8.08 23.40 -10.78
C GLY A 634 8.03 22.07 -11.52
N THR A 635 7.27 21.09 -11.00
CA THR A 635 7.02 19.82 -11.68
C THR A 635 6.16 20.01 -12.92
N ILE A 636 5.11 20.83 -12.84
CA ILE A 636 4.25 21.18 -13.99
C ILE A 636 5.01 21.97 -15.03
N GLU A 637 5.77 23.00 -14.64
CA GLU A 637 6.57 23.81 -15.55
C GLU A 637 7.58 22.94 -16.33
N GLU A 638 8.17 21.94 -15.68
CA GLU A 638 9.06 21.00 -16.37
C GLU A 638 8.30 20.10 -17.36
N ILE A 639 7.08 19.67 -17.04
CA ILE A 639 6.21 18.96 -18.00
C ILE A 639 5.88 19.87 -19.19
N GLU A 640 5.58 21.14 -18.96
CA GLU A 640 5.30 22.10 -20.02
C GLU A 640 6.51 22.35 -20.92
N ARG A 641 7.72 22.45 -20.33
CA ARG A 641 8.98 22.47 -21.10
C ARG A 641 9.18 21.21 -21.94
N MET A 642 8.83 20.03 -21.43
CA MET A 642 8.82 18.80 -22.26
C MET A 642 7.83 18.91 -23.43
N GLY A 643 6.69 19.57 -23.24
CA GLY A 643 5.70 19.85 -24.29
C GLY A 643 6.27 20.77 -25.37
N GLN A 644 6.88 21.89 -24.97
CA GLN A 644 7.53 22.83 -25.89
C GLN A 644 8.56 22.14 -26.77
N LEU A 645 9.46 21.33 -26.18
CA LEU A 645 10.42 20.54 -26.95
C LEU A 645 9.78 19.56 -27.93
N LEU A 646 8.62 19.01 -27.61
CA LEU A 646 7.92 18.07 -28.50
C LEU A 646 7.19 18.76 -29.65
N ASP A 647 6.96 20.07 -29.57
CA ASP A 647 6.31 20.85 -30.61
C ASP A 647 7.33 21.48 -31.58
N GLU A 648 8.61 21.50 -31.19
CA GLU A 648 9.74 21.89 -32.05
C GLU A 648 10.17 20.79 -33.04
N ALA A 649 9.86 19.52 -32.73
CA ALA A 649 10.26 18.33 -33.47
C ALA A 649 9.09 17.76 -34.29
#